data_AF-A0A3D1R665-F1
#
_entry.id   AF-A0A3D1R665-F1
#
_cell.length_a   1.000
_cell.length_b   1.000
_cell.length_c   1.000
_cell.angle_alpha   90.00
_cell.angle_beta   90.00
_cell.angle_gamma   90.00
#
_symmetry.space_group_name_H-M   'P 1'
#
loop_
_entity.id
_entity.type
_entity.pdbx_description
1 polymer ?
#
loop_
_entity_poly.entity_id
_entity_poly.type
_entity_poly.pdbx_seq_one_letter_code
_entity_poly.pdbx_strand_id
1 'polypeptide(L)'
;NCPISCDDGNSCTADALTGSPTACNAECTHTSITECRGGDGCCAPGCNSNTDSDCSTSCGNGIVEGNELCDGNCPTVCNDNNACTADVLSGTPTSCNVVCSHNPITTCQGGDNCCPAGCNANTDSDCSASCGNRVVEAGETCDGNCPASCDDGNACTIDTMTGSAANCSVACTRQPITECRSGDGCCPAGCDRTSDADCSASCGNLVVEPGETCDGNCPSTCEDANGCTLDSSTGSAQTCSLVCSHQPISQCAHGDGCCPAGCTAATDRDCSSSCGNSVREPGETCDGDCPTSCDDSDACTLDAMTGSAANCNVACTHSQVVTCRNNDGCCPAGCTPANDADCTSHCGNGVREPGETCDGDCPTSCNDHDACTLDSLSGTPSACNVVCTNTPITACQSADGCCPSGCSYPQDSDCGCVPTTCEALGLQCGTADNGCGATLECGGCPAGSVCTGGVCVASSRGLGDPCASDADCDSAACIEQPTDGWTDGYCSKGCLGDAECGYGNHCGFRDGNGRGVCLKGCSSSSGCRAGYECWDIDGDGTNTCAPVGSGSGPVGAACLSYADCGGGRGGLCATQAQHFKGGYCSFAACSATRACPAGSHCAFRDGSGNGACAADCSSNASCRADGYGCFDADNDARSECWPAATGTAAVGAGCAEQWDCAGGRYGFCGQAPDWPGGYCLVQCGSGFPSCPSGTECVPFAPTSESYCLDRCAGAYECRTGYRCSDENGSGTTECNPQ
;
A
#
# COMPACT_ATOMS: atom_id res chain seq x y z
N ASN A 1 -57.08 2.31 -123.10
CA ASN A 1 -56.61 3.17 -122.00
C ASN A 1 -55.60 2.38 -121.21
N CYS A 2 -54.30 2.59 -121.49
CA CYS A 2 -53.23 1.95 -120.72
C CYS A 2 -53.07 2.67 -119.35
N PRO A 3 -52.86 1.93 -118.24
CA PRO A 3 -52.77 2.50 -116.89
C PRO A 3 -51.58 3.46 -116.74
N ILE A 4 -51.79 4.57 -116.04
CA ILE A 4 -50.79 5.62 -115.78
C ILE A 4 -50.31 5.67 -114.32
N SER A 5 -50.98 4.93 -113.43
CA SER A 5 -50.62 4.74 -112.02
C SER A 5 -50.99 3.31 -111.62
N CYS A 6 -50.30 2.78 -110.62
CA CYS A 6 -50.38 1.39 -110.19
C CYS A 6 -50.63 1.20 -108.70
N ASP A 7 -50.91 2.29 -107.96
CA ASP A 7 -51.15 2.25 -106.52
C ASP A 7 -52.50 1.61 -106.19
N ASP A 8 -52.50 0.53 -105.40
CA ASP A 8 -53.70 -0.19 -104.95
C ASP A 8 -54.24 0.30 -103.58
N GLY A 9 -53.56 1.25 -102.94
CA GLY A 9 -53.95 1.84 -101.66
C GLY A 9 -53.68 0.96 -100.44
N ASN A 10 -53.02 -0.20 -100.61
CA ASN A 10 -52.57 -1.04 -99.51
C ASN A 10 -51.09 -0.75 -99.24
N SER A 11 -50.77 -0.30 -98.02
CA SER A 11 -49.38 0.01 -97.65
C SER A 11 -48.47 -1.23 -97.62
N CYS A 12 -49.03 -2.44 -97.60
CA CYS A 12 -48.29 -3.71 -97.61
C CYS A 12 -48.06 -4.31 -99.00
N THR A 13 -48.14 -3.52 -100.06
CA THR A 13 -47.86 -3.93 -101.44
C THR A 13 -46.88 -2.96 -102.10
N ALA A 14 -45.85 -3.52 -102.73
CA ALA A 14 -44.92 -2.78 -103.58
C ALA A 14 -45.47 -2.77 -105.01
N ASP A 15 -45.99 -1.60 -105.39
CA ASP A 15 -46.68 -1.41 -106.66
C ASP A 15 -45.74 -0.87 -107.73
N ALA A 16 -45.58 -1.63 -108.81
CA ALA A 16 -44.72 -1.26 -109.92
C ALA A 16 -45.49 -1.33 -111.25
N LEU A 17 -45.39 -0.24 -112.02
CA LEU A 17 -45.85 -0.19 -113.39
C LEU A 17 -44.68 -0.57 -114.30
N THR A 18 -44.76 -1.73 -114.96
CA THR A 18 -43.74 -2.19 -115.91
C THR A 18 -44.20 -1.96 -117.35
N GLY A 19 -43.28 -1.70 -118.28
CA GLY A 19 -43.62 -1.24 -119.63
C GLY A 19 -43.77 0.27 -119.72
N SER A 20 -44.32 0.78 -120.83
CA SER A 20 -44.46 2.22 -121.05
C SER A 20 -45.88 2.61 -121.46
N PRO A 21 -46.51 3.60 -120.80
CA PRO A 21 -47.81 4.11 -121.22
C PRO A 21 -47.83 4.62 -122.66
N THR A 22 -46.69 5.09 -123.20
CA THR A 22 -46.56 5.57 -124.59
C THR A 22 -46.38 4.45 -125.62
N ALA A 23 -45.91 3.27 -125.21
CA ALA A 23 -45.87 2.07 -126.04
C ALA A 23 -47.11 1.17 -125.86
N CYS A 24 -48.04 1.58 -124.97
CA CYS A 24 -49.26 0.88 -124.54
C CYS A 24 -49.07 -0.62 -124.25
N ASN A 25 -47.98 -0.95 -123.56
CA ASN A 25 -47.71 -2.27 -122.99
C ASN A 25 -47.51 -2.20 -121.47
N ALA A 26 -48.07 -1.18 -120.82
CA ALA A 26 -47.93 -0.98 -119.38
C ALA A 26 -48.78 -2.00 -118.60
N GLU A 27 -48.13 -2.75 -117.72
CA GLU A 27 -48.72 -3.78 -116.86
C GLU A 27 -48.42 -3.48 -115.39
N CYS A 28 -49.43 -3.71 -114.55
CA CYS A 28 -49.35 -3.48 -113.12
C CYS A 28 -48.96 -4.74 -112.38
N THR A 29 -47.92 -4.66 -111.55
CA THR A 29 -47.52 -5.73 -110.66
C THR A 29 -47.57 -5.24 -109.22
N HIS A 30 -48.36 -5.91 -108.39
CA HIS A 30 -48.47 -5.68 -106.96
C HIS A 30 -47.77 -6.82 -106.25
N THR A 31 -46.66 -6.53 -105.57
CA THR A 31 -45.90 -7.56 -104.86
C THR A 31 -46.12 -7.38 -103.36
N SER A 32 -46.67 -8.38 -102.68
CA SER A 32 -46.87 -8.30 -101.23
C SER A 32 -45.55 -8.15 -100.50
N ILE A 33 -45.49 -7.19 -99.59
CA ILE A 33 -44.39 -7.04 -98.64
C ILE A 33 -44.59 -8.13 -97.56
N THR A 34 -43.67 -9.08 -97.51
CA THR A 34 -43.72 -10.21 -96.56
C THR A 34 -42.53 -10.21 -95.60
N GLU A 35 -41.58 -9.29 -95.79
CA GLU A 35 -40.45 -9.09 -94.88
C GLU A 35 -40.81 -7.99 -93.86
N CYS A 36 -40.43 -8.20 -92.61
CA CYS A 36 -40.61 -7.20 -91.55
C CYS A 36 -39.58 -6.08 -91.73
N ARG A 37 -40.04 -4.86 -92.03
CA ARG A 37 -39.13 -3.75 -92.34
C ARG A 37 -39.67 -2.42 -91.83
N GLY A 38 -39.26 -2.08 -90.62
CA GLY A 38 -39.69 -0.85 -89.97
C GLY A 38 -39.44 0.43 -90.77
N GLY A 39 -40.47 1.29 -90.82
CA GLY A 39 -40.49 2.62 -91.42
C GLY A 39 -41.04 2.66 -92.85
N ASP A 40 -41.63 1.57 -93.34
CA ASP A 40 -42.26 1.49 -94.67
C ASP A 40 -43.80 1.61 -94.63
N GLY A 41 -44.38 1.70 -93.43
CA GLY A 41 -45.81 1.88 -93.21
C GLY A 41 -46.64 0.60 -93.34
N CYS A 42 -46.00 -0.57 -93.47
CA CYS A 42 -46.63 -1.88 -93.52
C CYS A 42 -46.30 -2.71 -92.27
N CYS A 43 -47.32 -3.25 -91.60
CA CYS A 43 -47.12 -4.35 -90.64
C CYS A 43 -47.38 -5.68 -91.36
N ALA A 44 -46.33 -6.29 -91.92
CA ALA A 44 -46.48 -7.52 -92.70
C ALA A 44 -46.93 -8.73 -91.83
N PRO A 45 -47.70 -9.70 -92.39
CA PRO A 45 -48.20 -10.84 -91.61
C PRO A 45 -47.08 -11.66 -90.96
N GLY A 46 -47.15 -11.83 -89.63
CA GLY A 46 -46.12 -12.51 -88.84
C GLY A 46 -45.04 -11.56 -88.28
N CYS A 47 -45.09 -10.28 -88.64
CA CYS A 47 -44.30 -9.23 -88.02
C CYS A 47 -44.99 -8.69 -86.77
N ASN A 48 -44.16 -8.18 -85.87
CA ASN A 48 -44.55 -7.59 -84.59
C ASN A 48 -43.73 -6.29 -84.40
N SER A 49 -44.10 -5.47 -83.43
CA SER A 49 -43.49 -4.15 -83.16
C SER A 49 -41.99 -4.19 -82.83
N ASN A 50 -41.42 -5.34 -82.42
CA ASN A 50 -39.97 -5.51 -82.25
C ASN A 50 -39.24 -5.75 -83.57
N THR A 51 -39.93 -6.34 -84.54
CA THR A 51 -39.37 -6.69 -85.86
C THR A 51 -39.74 -5.69 -86.94
N ASP A 52 -40.80 -4.91 -86.73
CA ASP A 52 -41.34 -3.94 -87.65
C ASP A 52 -41.98 -2.78 -86.87
N SER A 53 -41.38 -1.59 -86.98
CA SER A 53 -41.83 -0.42 -86.23
C SER A 53 -43.20 0.12 -86.67
N ASP A 54 -43.74 -0.38 -87.79
CA ASP A 54 -45.09 -0.02 -88.26
C ASP A 54 -46.19 -0.92 -87.64
N CYS A 55 -45.81 -1.94 -86.87
CA CYS A 55 -46.73 -2.75 -86.06
C CYS A 55 -47.01 -2.12 -84.69
N SER A 56 -48.27 -2.13 -84.25
CA SER A 56 -48.68 -1.63 -82.92
C SER A 56 -48.42 -2.66 -81.82
N THR A 57 -47.89 -2.22 -80.67
CA THR A 57 -47.73 -3.04 -79.45
C THR A 57 -49.09 -3.53 -78.93
N SER A 58 -49.24 -4.81 -78.58
CA SER A 58 -50.51 -5.38 -78.10
C SER A 58 -50.34 -6.49 -77.05
N CYS A 59 -50.78 -6.20 -75.82
CA CYS A 59 -50.77 -7.14 -74.70
C CYS A 59 -51.68 -8.37 -74.93
N GLY A 60 -51.11 -9.57 -74.74
CA GLY A 60 -51.71 -10.90 -74.85
C GLY A 60 -51.47 -11.63 -76.17
N ASN A 61 -50.47 -11.26 -76.97
CA ASN A 61 -50.22 -11.82 -78.32
C ASN A 61 -49.11 -12.90 -78.39
N GLY A 62 -48.54 -13.28 -77.25
CA GLY A 62 -47.39 -14.17 -77.08
C GLY A 62 -46.00 -13.53 -77.18
N ILE A 63 -45.87 -12.21 -77.34
CA ILE A 63 -44.63 -11.48 -77.63
C ILE A 63 -44.55 -10.23 -76.73
N VAL A 64 -43.42 -10.04 -76.04
CA VAL A 64 -43.20 -8.84 -75.20
C VAL A 64 -42.72 -7.68 -76.08
N GLU A 65 -43.50 -6.61 -76.13
CA GLU A 65 -43.37 -5.54 -77.10
C GLU A 65 -43.38 -4.13 -76.47
N GLY A 66 -42.49 -3.24 -76.92
CA GLY A 66 -42.42 -1.87 -76.41
C GLY A 66 -42.14 -1.78 -74.90
N ASN A 67 -43.11 -1.30 -74.11
CA ASN A 67 -43.00 -1.12 -72.65
C ASN A 67 -43.59 -2.29 -71.84
N GLU A 68 -43.97 -3.38 -72.50
CA GLU A 68 -44.49 -4.58 -71.84
C GLU A 68 -43.39 -5.27 -71.02
N LEU A 69 -43.74 -5.73 -69.82
CA LEU A 69 -42.85 -6.53 -68.94
C LEU A 69 -43.17 -8.02 -69.00
N CYS A 70 -44.35 -8.35 -69.51
CA CYS A 70 -44.92 -9.68 -69.67
C CYS A 70 -46.01 -9.59 -70.76
N ASP A 71 -46.46 -10.71 -71.32
CA ASP A 71 -47.40 -10.65 -72.44
C ASP A 71 -48.57 -11.64 -72.27
N GLY A 72 -49.54 -11.25 -71.45
CA GLY A 72 -50.70 -12.07 -71.06
C GLY A 72 -50.43 -13.21 -70.06
N ASN A 73 -49.16 -13.56 -69.84
CA ASN A 73 -48.69 -14.56 -68.87
C ASN A 73 -48.07 -13.92 -67.61
N CYS A 74 -48.49 -12.70 -67.28
CA CYS A 74 -47.95 -11.95 -66.15
C CYS A 74 -48.10 -12.70 -64.81
N PRO A 75 -47.11 -12.62 -63.90
CA PRO A 75 -47.17 -13.29 -62.60
C PRO A 75 -48.43 -12.89 -61.82
N THR A 76 -49.20 -13.88 -61.35
CA THR A 76 -50.42 -13.66 -60.55
C THR A 76 -50.18 -13.75 -59.06
N VAL A 77 -49.00 -14.21 -58.65
CA VAL A 77 -48.56 -14.32 -57.25
C VAL A 77 -47.12 -13.83 -57.19
N CYS A 78 -46.85 -12.94 -56.23
CA CYS A 78 -45.51 -12.48 -55.87
C CYS A 78 -45.26 -13.06 -54.48
N ASN A 79 -44.59 -14.20 -54.41
CA ASN A 79 -44.16 -14.80 -53.14
C ASN A 79 -42.83 -15.54 -53.38
N ASP A 80 -41.78 -15.11 -52.70
CA ASP A 80 -40.44 -15.71 -52.82
C ASP A 80 -40.17 -16.80 -51.76
N ASN A 81 -41.17 -17.13 -50.95
CA ASN A 81 -41.14 -18.02 -49.78
C ASN A 81 -40.13 -17.60 -48.71
N ASN A 82 -39.75 -16.32 -48.68
CA ASN A 82 -38.93 -15.75 -47.62
C ASN A 82 -39.82 -14.95 -46.67
N ALA A 83 -39.89 -15.35 -45.40
CA ALA A 83 -40.69 -14.64 -44.40
C ALA A 83 -40.18 -13.22 -44.11
N CYS A 84 -38.91 -12.93 -44.44
CA CYS A 84 -38.27 -11.63 -44.21
C CYS A 84 -38.41 -10.64 -45.36
N THR A 85 -39.31 -10.89 -46.31
CA THR A 85 -39.60 -10.01 -47.43
C THR A 85 -41.10 -9.71 -47.47
N ALA A 86 -41.43 -8.43 -47.58
CA ALA A 86 -42.78 -7.97 -47.91
C ALA A 86 -42.96 -8.04 -49.42
N ASP A 87 -43.69 -9.05 -49.88
CA ASP A 87 -43.94 -9.28 -51.29
C ASP A 87 -45.10 -8.41 -51.81
N VAL A 88 -44.80 -7.52 -52.74
CA VAL A 88 -45.76 -6.57 -53.30
C VAL A 88 -45.86 -6.79 -54.81
N LEU A 89 -47.06 -7.13 -55.28
CA LEU A 89 -47.41 -7.17 -56.70
C LEU A 89 -48.03 -5.82 -57.10
N SER A 90 -47.42 -5.13 -58.06
CA SER A 90 -47.88 -3.85 -58.61
C SER A 90 -48.15 -3.97 -60.11
N GLY A 91 -49.00 -3.11 -60.67
CA GLY A 91 -49.44 -3.16 -62.08
C GLY A 91 -50.67 -4.04 -62.31
N THR A 92 -51.07 -4.25 -63.56
CA THR A 92 -52.20 -5.14 -63.93
C THR A 92 -51.84 -6.08 -65.07
N PRO A 93 -52.28 -7.36 -65.04
CA PRO A 93 -52.07 -8.29 -66.14
C PRO A 93 -52.68 -7.82 -67.48
N THR A 94 -53.71 -6.97 -67.43
CA THR A 94 -54.39 -6.40 -68.60
C THR A 94 -53.61 -5.28 -69.29
N SER A 95 -52.63 -4.69 -68.60
CA SER A 95 -51.76 -3.66 -69.16
C SER A 95 -50.30 -4.13 -69.26
N CYS A 96 -50.07 -5.43 -69.09
CA CYS A 96 -48.78 -6.09 -69.29
C CYS A 96 -47.59 -5.42 -68.57
N ASN A 97 -47.85 -4.78 -67.42
CA ASN A 97 -46.89 -3.99 -66.66
C ASN A 97 -46.71 -4.50 -65.21
N VAL A 98 -47.00 -5.78 -64.98
CA VAL A 98 -46.93 -6.37 -63.65
C VAL A 98 -45.49 -6.43 -63.16
N VAL A 99 -45.24 -5.89 -61.97
CA VAL A 99 -43.95 -5.89 -61.28
C VAL A 99 -44.12 -6.57 -59.93
N CYS A 100 -43.26 -7.52 -59.63
CA CYS A 100 -43.14 -8.15 -58.32
C CYS A 100 -41.93 -7.55 -57.62
N SER A 101 -42.13 -6.97 -56.43
CA SER A 101 -41.06 -6.42 -55.59
C SER A 101 -41.05 -7.11 -54.24
N HIS A 102 -39.85 -7.51 -53.81
CA HIS A 102 -39.58 -8.15 -52.52
C HIS A 102 -38.83 -7.17 -51.64
N ASN A 103 -39.55 -6.49 -50.73
CA ASN A 103 -38.93 -5.46 -49.90
C ASN A 103 -38.46 -6.09 -48.58
N PRO A 104 -37.19 -5.99 -48.19
CA PRO A 104 -36.71 -6.59 -46.94
C PRO A 104 -37.40 -5.96 -45.73
N ILE A 105 -37.85 -6.81 -44.81
CA ILE A 105 -38.31 -6.39 -43.48
C ILE A 105 -37.05 -6.06 -42.67
N THR A 106 -36.97 -4.84 -42.13
CA THR A 106 -35.79 -4.37 -41.38
C THR A 106 -36.13 -3.96 -39.94
N THR A 107 -37.39 -4.07 -39.53
CA THR A 107 -37.87 -3.73 -38.18
C THR A 107 -38.05 -4.99 -37.37
N CYS A 108 -37.55 -5.02 -36.14
CA CYS A 108 -37.75 -6.14 -35.21
C CYS A 108 -39.21 -6.18 -34.75
N GLN A 109 -39.94 -7.24 -35.09
CA GLN A 109 -41.34 -7.40 -34.73
C GLN A 109 -41.66 -8.87 -34.46
N GLY A 110 -41.74 -9.25 -33.19
CA GLY A 110 -42.06 -10.62 -32.81
C GLY A 110 -43.43 -11.12 -33.31
N GLY A 111 -43.44 -12.36 -33.81
CA GLY A 111 -44.61 -13.11 -34.26
C GLY A 111 -44.82 -13.13 -35.79
N ASP A 112 -43.88 -12.63 -36.58
CA ASP A 112 -43.93 -12.60 -38.05
C ASP A 112 -43.08 -13.71 -38.72
N ASN A 113 -42.41 -14.55 -37.93
CA ASN A 113 -41.48 -15.61 -38.35
C ASN A 113 -40.25 -15.09 -39.13
N CYS A 114 -39.92 -13.80 -38.99
CA CYS A 114 -38.71 -13.21 -39.55
C CYS A 114 -37.75 -12.78 -38.43
N CYS A 115 -36.45 -13.00 -38.63
CA CYS A 115 -35.40 -12.42 -37.79
C CYS A 115 -34.51 -11.48 -38.64
N PRO A 116 -34.82 -10.17 -38.69
CA PRO A 116 -34.05 -9.20 -39.47
C PRO A 116 -32.63 -9.00 -38.93
N ALA A 117 -31.69 -8.62 -39.81
CA ALA A 117 -30.32 -8.30 -39.41
C ALA A 117 -30.29 -7.09 -38.44
N GLY A 118 -29.76 -7.30 -37.23
CA GLY A 118 -29.74 -6.32 -36.15
C GLY A 118 -30.79 -6.55 -35.05
N CYS A 119 -31.70 -7.51 -35.24
CA CYS A 119 -32.61 -8.00 -34.22
C CYS A 119 -32.00 -9.19 -33.47
N ASN A 120 -32.46 -9.45 -32.25
CA ASN A 120 -32.05 -10.57 -31.41
C ASN A 120 -33.26 -11.09 -30.62
N ALA A 121 -33.12 -12.19 -29.90
CA ALA A 121 -34.22 -12.86 -29.19
C ALA A 121 -34.90 -11.99 -28.11
N ASN A 122 -34.26 -10.90 -27.67
CA ASN A 122 -34.84 -9.95 -26.72
C ASN A 122 -35.70 -8.87 -27.40
N THR A 123 -35.41 -8.53 -28.65
CA THR A 123 -36.13 -7.51 -29.42
C THR A 123 -37.10 -8.09 -30.44
N ASP A 124 -36.92 -9.36 -30.80
CA ASP A 124 -37.74 -10.10 -31.74
C ASP A 124 -37.86 -11.57 -31.31
N SER A 125 -39.07 -12.04 -31.05
CA SER A 125 -39.30 -13.41 -30.56
C SER A 125 -39.09 -14.49 -31.61
N ASP A 126 -38.98 -14.11 -32.89
CA ASP A 126 -38.67 -15.04 -33.98
C ASP A 126 -37.16 -15.23 -34.17
N CYS A 127 -36.32 -14.44 -33.47
CA CYS A 127 -34.88 -14.65 -33.39
C CYS A 127 -34.52 -15.70 -32.33
N SER A 128 -33.62 -16.61 -32.68
CA SER A 128 -33.05 -17.59 -31.74
C SER A 128 -31.91 -17.00 -30.93
N ALA A 129 -31.91 -17.23 -29.61
CA ALA A 129 -30.80 -16.87 -28.74
C ALA A 129 -29.48 -17.46 -29.24
N SER A 130 -28.43 -16.63 -29.30
CA SER A 130 -27.16 -16.94 -29.95
C SER A 130 -25.96 -16.45 -29.14
N CYS A 131 -25.32 -17.41 -28.47
CA CYS A 131 -24.09 -17.19 -27.72
C CYS A 131 -22.94 -16.58 -28.55
N GLY A 132 -22.38 -15.48 -28.06
CA GLY A 132 -21.29 -14.68 -28.63
C GLY A 132 -21.71 -13.43 -29.40
N ASN A 133 -22.97 -12.97 -29.29
CA ASN A 133 -23.49 -11.82 -30.05
C ASN A 133 -23.41 -10.45 -29.32
N ARG A 134 -22.78 -10.44 -28.14
CA ARG A 134 -22.64 -9.37 -27.12
C ARG A 134 -23.95 -8.91 -26.43
N VAL A 135 -25.02 -9.69 -26.46
CA VAL A 135 -26.30 -9.47 -25.77
C VAL A 135 -26.71 -10.74 -25.01
N VAL A 136 -27.01 -10.63 -23.71
CA VAL A 136 -27.51 -11.78 -22.92
C VAL A 136 -28.99 -12.01 -23.22
N GLU A 137 -29.31 -13.13 -23.85
CA GLU A 137 -30.66 -13.50 -24.28
C GLU A 137 -31.33 -14.50 -23.32
N ALA A 138 -32.65 -14.73 -23.48
CA ALA A 138 -33.39 -15.62 -22.60
C ALA A 138 -32.85 -17.07 -22.63
N GLY A 139 -32.24 -17.51 -21.53
CA GLY A 139 -31.57 -18.81 -21.39
C GLY A 139 -30.05 -18.73 -21.25
N GLU A 140 -29.47 -17.54 -21.42
CA GLU A 140 -28.04 -17.26 -21.24
C GLU A 140 -27.77 -16.56 -19.90
N THR A 141 -26.62 -16.82 -19.30
CA THR A 141 -26.10 -16.15 -18.09
C THR A 141 -24.94 -15.21 -18.38
N CYS A 142 -24.34 -15.31 -19.56
CA CYS A 142 -23.20 -14.55 -20.08
C CYS A 142 -23.19 -14.71 -21.60
N ASP A 143 -22.53 -13.84 -22.36
CA ASP A 143 -22.65 -13.87 -23.81
C ASP A 143 -21.29 -13.84 -24.53
N GLY A 144 -20.60 -14.99 -24.47
CA GLY A 144 -19.25 -15.22 -25.00
C GLY A 144 -18.11 -14.70 -24.11
N ASN A 145 -18.42 -13.82 -23.14
CA ASN A 145 -17.51 -13.34 -22.10
C ASN A 145 -17.66 -14.08 -20.77
N CYS A 146 -18.15 -15.33 -20.81
CA CYS A 146 -18.38 -16.13 -19.62
C CYS A 146 -17.11 -16.26 -18.78
N PRO A 147 -17.20 -16.10 -17.44
CA PRO A 147 -16.04 -16.18 -16.56
C PRO A 147 -15.37 -17.56 -16.68
N ALA A 148 -14.04 -17.55 -16.83
CA ALA A 148 -13.23 -18.76 -16.96
C ALA A 148 -13.05 -19.50 -15.62
N SER A 149 -13.28 -18.81 -14.50
CA SER A 149 -13.29 -19.34 -13.14
C SER A 149 -14.39 -18.67 -12.32
N CYS A 150 -14.94 -19.39 -11.34
CA CYS A 150 -15.89 -18.84 -10.36
C CYS A 150 -15.21 -18.45 -9.03
N ASP A 151 -13.89 -18.58 -8.96
CA ASP A 151 -13.07 -18.24 -7.79
C ASP A 151 -13.25 -16.76 -7.44
N ASP A 152 -13.81 -16.49 -6.26
CA ASP A 152 -14.05 -15.14 -5.76
C ASP A 152 -12.93 -14.62 -4.84
N GLY A 153 -11.83 -15.38 -4.70
CA GLY A 153 -10.69 -15.05 -3.87
C GLY A 153 -10.95 -15.25 -2.37
N ASN A 154 -12.12 -15.77 -1.97
CA ASN A 154 -12.42 -16.12 -0.59
C ASN A 154 -12.23 -17.62 -0.37
N ALA A 155 -11.20 -17.98 0.40
CA ALA A 155 -10.92 -19.38 0.74
C ALA A 155 -12.07 -20.07 1.50
N CYS A 156 -12.98 -19.31 2.12
CA CYS A 156 -14.13 -19.82 2.87
C CYS A 156 -15.38 -20.09 2.05
N THR A 157 -15.28 -20.08 0.72
CA THR A 157 -16.37 -20.44 -0.18
C THR A 157 -15.97 -21.57 -1.10
N ILE A 158 -16.84 -22.58 -1.21
CA ILE A 158 -16.74 -23.60 -2.25
C ILE A 158 -17.39 -23.02 -3.50
N ASP A 159 -16.55 -22.59 -4.43
CA ASP A 159 -16.98 -22.06 -5.72
C ASP A 159 -17.21 -23.19 -6.71
N THR A 160 -18.48 -23.42 -7.03
CA THR A 160 -18.89 -24.43 -8.02
C THR A 160 -19.34 -23.74 -9.30
N MET A 161 -18.65 -24.05 -10.40
CA MET A 161 -19.07 -23.65 -11.74
C MET A 161 -20.00 -24.71 -12.34
N THR A 162 -21.18 -24.29 -12.78
CA THR A 162 -22.14 -25.13 -13.53
C THR A 162 -22.42 -24.52 -14.89
N GLY A 163 -22.86 -25.32 -15.86
CA GLY A 163 -23.09 -24.86 -17.24
C GLY A 163 -21.83 -24.89 -18.11
N SER A 164 -21.85 -24.20 -19.26
CA SER A 164 -20.70 -24.15 -20.18
C SER A 164 -20.60 -22.83 -20.93
N ALA A 165 -19.37 -22.36 -21.16
CA ALA A 165 -19.11 -21.17 -21.97
C ALA A 165 -19.55 -21.34 -23.43
N ALA A 166 -19.60 -22.58 -23.94
CA ALA A 166 -20.05 -22.88 -25.31
C ALA A 166 -21.55 -22.60 -25.53
N ASN A 167 -22.35 -22.72 -24.47
CA ASN A 167 -23.80 -22.48 -24.52
C ASN A 167 -24.19 -21.29 -23.65
N CYS A 168 -23.22 -20.43 -23.30
CA CYS A 168 -23.48 -19.19 -22.57
C CYS A 168 -24.26 -19.36 -21.27
N SER A 169 -24.09 -20.52 -20.60
CA SER A 169 -24.89 -20.94 -19.44
C SER A 169 -24.09 -21.07 -18.15
N VAL A 170 -22.88 -20.50 -18.12
CA VAL A 170 -21.98 -20.55 -16.96
C VAL A 170 -22.66 -19.86 -15.77
N ALA A 171 -22.91 -20.62 -14.71
CA ALA A 171 -23.46 -20.13 -13.46
C ALA A 171 -22.53 -20.53 -12.30
N CYS A 172 -22.18 -19.53 -11.49
CA CYS A 172 -21.35 -19.71 -10.30
C CYS A 172 -22.24 -19.82 -9.06
N THR A 173 -22.08 -20.90 -8.30
CA THR A 173 -22.69 -21.03 -6.97
C THR A 173 -21.60 -21.07 -5.92
N ARG A 174 -21.74 -20.28 -4.86
CA ARG A 174 -20.78 -20.23 -3.74
C ARG A 174 -21.45 -20.81 -2.51
N GLN A 175 -20.87 -21.83 -1.91
CA GLN A 175 -21.35 -22.40 -0.65
C GLN A 175 -20.38 -22.05 0.47
N PRO A 176 -20.84 -21.43 1.57
CA PRO A 176 -19.96 -21.10 2.68
C PRO A 176 -19.47 -22.36 3.38
N ILE A 177 -18.18 -22.40 3.71
CA ILE A 177 -17.58 -23.40 4.60
C ILE A 177 -17.94 -23.02 6.04
N THR A 178 -18.52 -23.96 6.79
CA THR A 178 -18.95 -23.74 8.19
C THR A 178 -18.33 -24.74 9.18
N GLU A 179 -17.58 -25.74 8.70
CA GLU A 179 -16.84 -26.69 9.55
C GLU A 179 -15.41 -26.17 9.76
N CYS A 180 -14.90 -26.25 11.00
CA CYS A 180 -13.49 -25.98 11.31
C CYS A 180 -12.62 -27.13 10.79
N ARG A 181 -11.72 -26.87 9.83
CA ARG A 181 -10.81 -27.85 9.24
C ARG A 181 -9.44 -27.25 8.94
N SER A 182 -8.46 -27.62 9.75
CA SER A 182 -7.08 -27.18 9.56
C SER A 182 -6.47 -27.58 8.22
N GLY A 183 -5.83 -26.63 7.55
CA GLY A 183 -5.07 -26.76 6.31
C GLY A 183 -5.88 -26.55 5.03
N ASP A 184 -7.11 -26.04 5.12
CA ASP A 184 -7.95 -25.69 3.96
C ASP A 184 -7.90 -24.19 3.61
N GLY A 185 -7.22 -23.37 4.42
CA GLY A 185 -7.00 -21.95 4.20
C GLY A 185 -8.19 -21.07 4.59
N CYS A 186 -9.24 -21.64 5.18
CA CYS A 186 -10.43 -20.92 5.63
C CYS A 186 -10.49 -20.83 7.17
N CYS A 187 -10.95 -19.70 7.69
CA CYS A 187 -11.34 -19.56 9.09
C CYS A 187 -12.85 -19.23 9.21
N PRO A 188 -13.73 -20.23 9.38
CA PRO A 188 -15.17 -20.03 9.53
C PRO A 188 -15.55 -19.36 10.85
N ALA A 189 -16.69 -18.66 10.87
CA ALA A 189 -17.21 -18.03 12.08
C ALA A 189 -17.50 -19.06 13.19
N GLY A 190 -16.85 -18.90 14.35
CA GLY A 190 -16.95 -19.82 15.49
C GLY A 190 -15.78 -20.81 15.60
N CYS A 191 -14.83 -20.78 14.66
CA CYS A 191 -13.54 -21.47 14.74
C CYS A 191 -12.46 -20.52 15.28
N ASP A 192 -11.44 -21.09 15.90
CA ASP A 192 -10.27 -20.42 16.49
C ASP A 192 -8.99 -21.22 16.16
N ARG A 193 -7.79 -20.74 16.47
CA ARG A 193 -6.52 -21.46 16.19
C ARG A 193 -6.41 -22.83 16.84
N THR A 194 -7.20 -23.11 17.86
CA THR A 194 -7.17 -24.41 18.56
C THR A 194 -8.01 -25.46 17.84
N SER A 195 -9.06 -25.01 17.15
CA SER A 195 -9.99 -25.84 16.39
C SER A 195 -9.70 -25.82 14.89
N ASP A 196 -9.04 -24.77 14.39
CA ASP A 196 -8.67 -24.55 13.00
C ASP A 196 -7.34 -23.79 12.85
N ALA A 197 -6.29 -24.45 12.33
CA ALA A 197 -4.97 -23.85 12.17
C ALA A 197 -4.90 -22.69 11.17
N ASP A 198 -5.91 -22.53 10.31
CA ASP A 198 -6.00 -21.44 9.34
C ASP A 198 -6.58 -20.15 9.94
N CYS A 199 -7.11 -20.21 11.17
CA CYS A 199 -7.51 -19.03 11.92
C CYS A 199 -6.31 -18.21 12.43
N SER A 200 -6.46 -16.89 12.46
CA SER A 200 -5.51 -15.98 13.10
C SER A 200 -5.78 -15.90 14.61
N ALA A 201 -4.71 -15.80 15.41
CA ALA A 201 -4.83 -15.63 16.85
C ALA A 201 -5.58 -14.31 17.16
N SER A 202 -6.60 -14.37 18.01
CA SER A 202 -7.52 -13.26 18.29
C SER A 202 -7.56 -12.96 19.79
N CYS A 203 -6.82 -11.94 20.17
CA CYS A 203 -6.74 -11.44 21.54
C CYS A 203 -8.09 -10.97 22.10
N GLY A 204 -8.52 -11.50 23.24
CA GLY A 204 -9.72 -11.13 23.99
C GLY A 204 -10.93 -12.06 23.80
N ASN A 205 -10.73 -13.29 23.31
CA ASN A 205 -11.79 -14.26 23.01
C ASN A 205 -12.03 -15.32 24.13
N LEU A 206 -11.35 -15.20 25.26
CA LEU A 206 -11.37 -16.11 26.42
C LEU A 206 -10.69 -17.48 26.20
N VAL A 207 -9.90 -17.62 25.13
CA VAL A 207 -9.02 -18.77 24.81
C VAL A 207 -7.58 -18.31 24.55
N VAL A 208 -6.60 -18.84 25.28
CA VAL A 208 -5.16 -18.58 25.01
C VAL A 208 -4.68 -19.48 23.87
N GLU A 209 -4.44 -18.88 22.70
CA GLU A 209 -4.08 -19.60 21.47
C GLU A 209 -2.55 -19.79 21.31
N PRO A 210 -2.08 -20.74 20.47
CA PRO A 210 -0.65 -20.93 20.23
C PRO A 210 0.00 -19.68 19.60
N GLY A 211 0.81 -18.97 20.40
CA GLY A 211 1.42 -17.68 20.05
C GLY A 211 1.00 -16.54 21.00
N GLU A 212 -0.02 -16.75 21.83
CA GLU A 212 -0.47 -15.82 22.85
C GLU A 212 0.08 -16.20 24.24
N THR A 213 0.39 -15.19 25.04
CA THR A 213 0.88 -15.32 26.43
C THR A 213 -0.24 -15.12 27.46
N CYS A 214 -1.30 -14.41 27.05
CA CYS A 214 -2.48 -14.00 27.82
C CYS A 214 -3.60 -13.70 26.82
N ASP A 215 -4.84 -13.50 27.28
CA ASP A 215 -5.99 -13.38 26.38
C ASP A 215 -6.97 -12.29 26.86
N GLY A 216 -6.62 -11.04 26.53
CA GLY A 216 -7.30 -9.82 26.95
C GLY A 216 -7.12 -9.43 28.42
N ASN A 217 -6.61 -10.34 29.25
CA ASN A 217 -6.30 -10.14 30.66
C ASN A 217 -4.80 -9.90 30.94
N CYS A 218 -4.05 -9.48 29.91
CA CYS A 218 -2.63 -9.17 30.04
C CYS A 218 -2.43 -8.04 31.07
N PRO A 219 -1.41 -8.12 31.94
CA PRO A 219 -1.11 -7.06 32.89
C PRO A 219 -0.79 -5.74 32.16
N SER A 220 -1.30 -4.62 32.68
CA SER A 220 -1.17 -3.29 32.05
C SER A 220 0.24 -2.72 32.13
N THR A 221 1.05 -3.21 33.07
CA THR A 221 2.47 -2.91 33.24
C THR A 221 3.20 -4.19 33.65
N CYS A 222 4.49 -4.29 33.28
CA CYS A 222 5.37 -5.35 33.77
C CYS A 222 6.11 -4.92 35.05
N GLU A 223 5.64 -3.91 35.78
CA GLU A 223 6.28 -3.48 37.02
C GLU A 223 6.00 -4.51 38.12
N ASP A 224 7.06 -5.12 38.67
CA ASP A 224 6.96 -6.08 39.78
C ASP A 224 7.09 -5.41 41.16
N ALA A 225 7.16 -4.07 41.18
CA ALA A 225 7.38 -3.22 42.35
C ALA A 225 8.71 -3.49 43.09
N ASN A 226 9.66 -4.18 42.45
CA ASN A 226 11.01 -4.34 42.93
C ASN A 226 11.94 -3.36 42.20
N GLY A 227 12.47 -2.37 42.92
CA GLY A 227 13.37 -1.37 42.33
C GLY A 227 14.70 -1.94 41.80
N CYS A 228 15.01 -3.21 42.10
CA CYS A 228 16.24 -3.90 41.70
C CYS A 228 16.09 -4.83 40.49
N THR A 229 15.01 -4.70 39.74
CA THR A 229 14.78 -5.39 38.47
C THR A 229 14.57 -4.36 37.37
N LEU A 230 15.30 -4.54 36.27
CA LEU A 230 14.98 -3.84 35.04
C LEU A 230 13.84 -4.62 34.37
N ASP A 231 12.65 -4.07 34.51
CA ASP A 231 11.44 -4.65 33.95
C ASP A 231 11.32 -4.24 32.48
N SER A 232 11.39 -5.21 31.58
CA SER A 232 11.15 -4.98 30.16
C SER A 232 9.97 -5.82 29.67
N SER A 233 9.08 -5.18 28.92
CA SER A 233 8.06 -5.85 28.15
C SER A 233 8.57 -6.11 26.72
N THR A 234 8.36 -7.32 26.23
CA THR A 234 8.44 -7.64 24.80
C THR A 234 7.06 -8.09 24.33
N GLY A 235 6.64 -7.67 23.13
CA GLY A 235 5.26 -7.84 22.67
C GLY A 235 4.30 -6.79 23.26
N SER A 236 3.00 -7.00 23.10
CA SER A 236 1.96 -6.00 23.42
C SER A 236 0.72 -6.64 24.04
N ALA A 237 0.12 -5.96 25.02
CA ALA A 237 -1.14 -6.37 25.65
C ALA A 237 -2.32 -6.35 24.66
N GLN A 238 -2.25 -5.49 23.63
CA GLN A 238 -3.24 -5.38 22.55
C GLN A 238 -3.18 -6.55 21.56
N THR A 239 -2.03 -7.23 21.49
CA THR A 239 -1.80 -8.39 20.62
C THR A 239 -1.64 -9.69 21.41
N CYS A 240 -1.94 -9.66 22.70
CA CYS A 240 -1.84 -10.82 23.59
C CYS A 240 -0.46 -11.52 23.59
N SER A 241 0.57 -10.79 23.15
CA SER A 241 1.95 -11.26 23.01
C SER A 241 2.86 -10.72 24.11
N LEU A 242 2.30 -10.03 25.09
CA LEU A 242 3.05 -9.40 26.18
C LEU A 242 3.79 -10.46 27.00
N VAL A 243 5.11 -10.45 26.91
CA VAL A 243 6.03 -11.22 27.74
C VAL A 243 6.79 -10.24 28.61
N CYS A 244 6.61 -10.38 29.93
CA CYS A 244 7.37 -9.63 30.91
C CYS A 244 8.69 -10.36 31.20
N SER A 245 9.80 -9.64 31.15
CA SER A 245 11.09 -10.12 31.62
C SER A 245 11.65 -9.16 32.66
N HIS A 246 12.03 -9.71 33.81
CA HIS A 246 12.59 -8.97 34.93
C HIS A 246 14.07 -9.33 35.03
N GLN A 247 14.94 -8.45 34.53
CA GLN A 247 16.38 -8.69 34.62
C GLN A 247 16.92 -8.13 35.94
N PRO A 248 17.58 -8.95 36.78
CA PRO A 248 18.11 -8.48 38.04
C PRO A 248 19.26 -7.49 37.80
N ILE A 249 19.16 -6.30 38.40
CA ILE A 249 20.26 -5.35 38.47
C ILE A 249 21.27 -5.93 39.48
N SER A 250 22.47 -6.25 38.98
CA SER A 250 23.54 -6.88 39.77
C SER A 250 24.81 -6.02 39.88
N GLN A 251 24.83 -4.87 39.22
CA GLN A 251 25.93 -3.92 39.25
C GLN A 251 25.62 -2.76 40.20
N CYS A 252 26.62 -2.33 40.95
CA CYS A 252 26.51 -1.21 41.89
C CYS A 252 26.54 0.11 41.13
N ALA A 253 25.45 0.88 41.15
CA ALA A 253 25.28 2.09 40.35
C ALA A 253 24.60 3.19 41.17
N HIS A 254 25.29 4.32 41.34
CA HIS A 254 24.84 5.35 42.28
C HIS A 254 23.59 6.09 41.78
N GLY A 255 22.54 6.16 42.59
CA GLY A 255 21.37 7.04 42.38
C GLY A 255 20.25 6.43 41.54
N ASP A 256 20.21 5.10 41.40
CA ASP A 256 19.17 4.35 40.67
C ASP A 256 18.06 3.80 41.61
N GLY A 257 18.23 3.96 42.92
CA GLY A 257 17.25 3.53 43.93
C GLY A 257 17.26 2.03 44.25
N CYS A 258 18.25 1.28 43.74
CA CYS A 258 18.46 -0.13 44.03
C CYS A 258 19.73 -0.36 44.88
N CYS A 259 19.73 -1.38 45.74
CA CYS A 259 20.94 -1.87 46.42
C CYS A 259 21.11 -3.38 46.18
N PRO A 260 21.85 -3.78 45.12
CA PRO A 260 22.10 -5.18 44.80
C PRO A 260 22.96 -5.91 45.84
N ALA A 261 22.81 -7.24 45.96
CA ALA A 261 23.60 -8.05 46.88
C ALA A 261 25.09 -8.03 46.52
N GLY A 262 25.94 -7.53 47.43
CA GLY A 262 27.38 -7.33 47.21
C GLY A 262 27.79 -5.88 46.99
N CYS A 263 26.82 -4.97 46.81
CA CYS A 263 27.03 -3.53 46.80
C CYS A 263 26.99 -2.96 48.22
N THR A 264 27.78 -1.92 48.47
CA THR A 264 27.94 -1.25 49.77
C THR A 264 27.74 0.24 49.60
N ALA A 265 27.58 1.00 50.69
CA ALA A 265 27.40 2.45 50.63
C ALA A 265 28.59 3.18 49.96
N ALA A 266 29.74 2.51 49.82
CA ALA A 266 30.92 3.02 49.14
C ALA A 266 30.90 2.79 47.61
N THR A 267 30.18 1.77 47.14
CA THR A 267 30.09 1.39 45.72
C THR A 267 28.74 1.73 45.11
N ASP A 268 27.72 1.95 45.95
CA ASP A 268 26.38 2.37 45.59
C ASP A 268 25.79 3.27 46.68
N ARG A 269 25.31 4.45 46.32
CA ARG A 269 24.79 5.43 47.31
C ARG A 269 23.36 5.14 47.77
N ASP A 270 22.67 4.24 47.09
CA ASP A 270 21.32 3.82 47.49
C ASP A 270 21.36 2.69 48.54
N CYS A 271 22.54 2.13 48.82
CA CYS A 271 22.80 1.20 49.92
C CYS A 271 22.97 1.93 51.26
N SER A 272 22.24 1.49 52.31
CA SER A 272 22.40 2.03 53.67
C SER A 272 23.62 1.46 54.37
N SER A 273 24.43 2.33 55.00
CA SER A 273 25.63 1.91 55.73
C SER A 273 25.30 0.97 56.89
N SER A 274 25.91 -0.21 56.91
CA SER A 274 25.52 -1.31 57.80
C SER A 274 26.72 -2.04 58.40
N CYS A 275 26.88 -1.90 59.71
CA CYS A 275 27.90 -2.55 60.53
C CYS A 275 27.81 -4.09 60.45
N GLY A 276 28.89 -4.75 59.99
CA GLY A 276 29.07 -6.18 59.86
C GLY A 276 29.02 -6.75 58.43
N ASN A 277 29.27 -5.94 57.39
CA ASN A 277 29.22 -6.36 55.99
C ASN A 277 30.58 -6.68 55.34
N SER A 278 31.64 -6.80 56.15
CA SER A 278 33.06 -6.97 55.78
C SER A 278 33.69 -5.82 54.97
N VAL A 279 33.10 -4.61 54.95
CA VAL A 279 33.59 -3.40 54.27
C VAL A 279 33.52 -2.18 55.20
N ARG A 280 34.64 -1.47 55.41
CA ARG A 280 34.72 -0.30 56.29
C ARG A 280 34.23 0.97 55.60
N GLU A 281 33.05 1.46 55.96
CA GLU A 281 32.37 2.57 55.28
C GLU A 281 32.73 3.96 55.91
N PRO A 282 32.47 5.09 55.21
CA PRO A 282 32.80 6.43 55.71
C PRO A 282 32.05 6.78 57.01
N GLY A 283 32.76 6.71 58.14
CA GLY A 283 32.20 6.91 59.49
C GLY A 283 32.44 5.75 60.44
N GLU A 284 32.88 4.59 59.92
CA GLU A 284 33.17 3.38 60.69
C GLU A 284 34.69 3.22 60.95
N THR A 285 35.05 2.76 62.16
CA THR A 285 36.43 2.41 62.51
C THR A 285 36.75 0.91 62.36
N CYS A 286 35.74 0.06 62.27
CA CYS A 286 35.76 -1.39 62.08
C CYS A 286 34.39 -1.82 61.54
N ASP A 287 34.23 -3.02 60.97
CA ASP A 287 32.98 -3.42 60.33
C ASP A 287 32.51 -4.82 60.79
N GLY A 288 31.88 -4.87 61.97
CA GLY A 288 31.44 -6.10 62.66
C GLY A 288 32.55 -6.82 63.43
N ASP A 289 33.75 -6.90 62.85
CA ASP A 289 34.96 -7.45 63.50
C ASP A 289 35.68 -6.40 64.35
N CYS A 290 34.92 -5.64 65.13
CA CYS A 290 35.48 -4.65 66.01
C CYS A 290 36.29 -5.32 67.14
N PRO A 291 37.47 -4.80 67.51
CA PRO A 291 38.28 -5.38 68.57
C PRO A 291 37.47 -5.51 69.85
N THR A 292 37.36 -6.74 70.40
CA THR A 292 36.66 -7.01 71.66
C THR A 292 37.55 -6.74 72.88
N SER A 293 38.85 -6.59 72.65
CA SER A 293 39.85 -6.12 73.60
C SER A 293 40.80 -5.18 72.85
N CYS A 294 41.29 -4.15 73.55
CA CYS A 294 42.38 -3.32 73.05
C CYS A 294 43.75 -3.80 73.56
N ASP A 295 43.79 -4.94 74.25
CA ASP A 295 45.02 -5.58 74.74
C ASP A 295 45.93 -5.88 73.56
N ASP A 296 47.02 -5.12 73.41
CA ASP A 296 48.01 -5.34 72.36
C ASP A 296 48.99 -6.48 72.71
N SER A 297 48.73 -7.19 73.82
CA SER A 297 49.55 -8.28 74.36
C SER A 297 50.99 -7.86 74.65
N ASP A 298 51.26 -6.56 74.63
CA ASP A 298 52.50 -5.98 75.11
C ASP A 298 52.29 -5.65 76.59
N ALA A 299 52.96 -6.41 77.47
CA ALA A 299 52.90 -6.16 78.90
C ALA A 299 53.42 -4.75 79.28
N CYS A 300 54.06 -4.04 78.34
CA CYS A 300 54.59 -2.69 78.47
C CYS A 300 53.61 -1.57 78.07
N THR A 301 52.32 -1.86 77.85
CA THR A 301 51.31 -0.87 77.47
C THR A 301 50.06 -0.98 78.34
N LEU A 302 49.39 0.16 78.55
CA LEU A 302 48.16 0.26 79.31
C LEU A 302 47.05 0.75 78.39
N ASP A 303 46.07 -0.12 78.18
CA ASP A 303 45.16 -0.02 77.03
C ASP A 303 43.76 0.40 77.44
N ALA A 304 43.19 1.33 76.69
CA ALA A 304 41.85 1.88 76.92
C ALA A 304 41.03 1.87 75.63
N MET A 305 39.81 1.34 75.71
CA MET A 305 38.85 1.27 74.61
C MET A 305 37.78 2.36 74.74
N THR A 306 37.46 3.04 73.64
CA THR A 306 36.35 3.99 73.52
C THR A 306 35.49 3.65 72.29
N GLY A 307 34.18 3.91 72.32
CA GLY A 307 33.24 3.51 71.25
C GLY A 307 32.53 2.17 71.53
N SER A 308 31.81 1.63 70.53
CA SER A 308 30.97 0.43 70.65
C SER A 308 31.03 -0.44 69.38
N ALA A 309 31.23 -1.74 69.55
CA ALA A 309 31.25 -2.71 68.46
C ALA A 309 29.92 -2.78 67.70
N ALA A 310 28.79 -2.50 68.36
CA ALA A 310 27.47 -2.49 67.72
C ALA A 310 27.25 -1.32 66.75
N ASN A 311 28.06 -0.26 66.86
CA ASN A 311 27.99 0.92 66.00
C ASN A 311 29.28 1.09 65.17
N CYS A 312 30.10 0.04 65.09
CA CYS A 312 31.28 0.00 64.25
C CYS A 312 32.25 1.19 64.42
N ASN A 313 32.34 1.74 65.65
CA ASN A 313 33.12 2.94 65.95
C ASN A 313 34.11 2.79 67.14
N VAL A 314 34.57 1.55 67.39
CA VAL A 314 35.57 1.23 68.44
C VAL A 314 36.93 1.84 68.10
N ALA A 315 37.55 2.52 69.07
CA ALA A 315 38.87 3.12 69.01
C ALA A 315 39.68 2.77 70.26
N CYS A 316 40.89 2.25 70.06
CA CYS A 316 41.83 1.87 71.12
C CYS A 316 42.89 2.97 71.33
N THR A 317 43.27 3.19 72.59
CA THR A 317 44.41 4.04 72.94
C THR A 317 45.33 3.28 73.91
N HIS A 318 46.62 3.24 73.59
CA HIS A 318 47.65 2.47 74.28
C HIS A 318 48.69 3.42 74.87
N SER A 319 48.94 3.32 76.18
CA SER A 319 49.87 4.21 76.90
C SER A 319 51.04 3.44 77.52
N GLN A 320 52.28 3.87 77.23
CA GLN A 320 53.49 3.11 77.53
C GLN A 320 53.83 3.04 79.04
N VAL A 321 54.19 1.84 79.50
CA VAL A 321 54.73 1.52 80.84
C VAL A 321 56.25 1.71 80.81
N VAL A 322 56.72 2.78 81.43
CA VAL A 322 58.13 3.24 81.33
C VAL A 322 59.00 2.88 82.54
N THR A 323 58.56 1.96 83.40
CA THR A 323 59.26 1.60 84.65
C THR A 323 59.67 0.13 84.64
N CYS A 324 60.98 -0.19 84.70
CA CYS A 324 61.47 -1.58 84.78
C CYS A 324 60.98 -2.26 86.06
N ARG A 325 60.37 -3.44 85.96
CA ARG A 325 59.84 -4.16 87.11
C ARG A 325 59.81 -5.67 86.87
N ASN A 326 60.65 -6.40 87.59
CA ASN A 326 60.78 -7.85 87.46
C ASN A 326 59.46 -8.64 87.49
N ASN A 327 59.35 -9.62 86.59
CA ASN A 327 58.26 -10.61 86.48
C ASN A 327 56.89 -10.00 86.17
N ASP A 328 56.86 -8.84 85.52
CA ASP A 328 55.65 -8.32 84.90
C ASP A 328 55.55 -8.67 83.40
N GLY A 329 56.52 -9.42 82.86
CA GLY A 329 56.50 -9.92 81.50
C GLY A 329 56.86 -8.88 80.45
N CYS A 330 57.24 -7.67 80.87
CA CYS A 330 57.58 -6.53 80.04
C CYS A 330 59.07 -6.25 80.17
N CYS A 331 59.79 -6.04 79.07
CA CYS A 331 61.22 -5.67 79.07
C CYS A 331 61.38 -4.30 78.38
N PRO A 332 61.06 -3.17 79.06
CA PRO A 332 61.09 -1.83 78.45
C PRO A 332 62.48 -1.42 77.94
N ALA A 333 62.52 -0.47 77.00
CA ALA A 333 63.78 0.04 76.46
C ALA A 333 64.67 0.64 77.56
N GLY A 334 65.79 -0.04 77.85
CA GLY A 334 66.71 0.29 78.95
C GLY A 334 66.80 -0.78 80.03
N CYS A 335 65.98 -1.82 79.98
CA CYS A 335 66.03 -2.98 80.86
C CYS A 335 66.73 -4.17 80.15
N THR A 336 67.33 -5.06 80.94
CA THR A 336 68.25 -6.13 80.53
C THR A 336 68.03 -7.34 81.44
N PRO A 337 68.54 -8.54 81.13
CA PRO A 337 68.40 -9.72 82.00
C PRO A 337 68.92 -9.52 83.44
N ALA A 338 69.64 -8.43 83.72
CA ALA A 338 70.19 -8.08 85.04
C ALA A 338 69.26 -7.21 85.90
N ASN A 339 68.31 -6.49 85.30
CA ASN A 339 67.36 -5.61 86.00
C ASN A 339 65.91 -5.83 85.58
N ASP A 340 65.67 -6.77 84.65
CA ASP A 340 64.39 -7.32 84.28
C ASP A 340 64.57 -8.78 83.82
N ALA A 341 63.90 -9.71 84.49
CA ALA A 341 64.20 -11.14 84.36
C ALA A 341 63.64 -11.78 83.07
N ASP A 342 62.89 -11.02 82.27
CA ASP A 342 62.03 -11.52 81.20
C ASP A 342 62.65 -11.50 79.77
N CYS A 343 64.00 -11.62 79.59
CA CYS A 343 64.70 -11.39 78.29
C CYS A 343 65.78 -12.51 77.87
N THR A 344 65.65 -13.36 76.79
CA THR A 344 66.67 -14.36 76.17
C THR A 344 66.38 -14.93 74.70
N SER A 345 67.28 -15.68 73.94
CA SER A 345 67.13 -16.20 72.49
C SER A 345 67.76 -17.61 72.06
N HIS A 346 67.20 -18.43 71.08
CA HIS A 346 67.64 -19.78 70.51
C HIS A 346 66.84 -20.35 69.25
N CYS A 347 67.47 -21.08 68.28
CA CYS A 347 66.82 -21.79 67.12
C CYS A 347 65.94 -23.02 67.46
N GLY A 348 64.77 -23.18 66.80
CA GLY A 348 63.74 -24.19 67.05
C GLY A 348 62.65 -23.75 68.04
N ASN A 349 62.55 -22.44 68.30
CA ASN A 349 61.75 -21.85 69.37
C ASN A 349 60.43 -21.19 68.91
N GLY A 350 60.10 -21.29 67.63
CA GLY A 350 58.90 -20.72 67.00
C GLY A 350 59.04 -19.28 66.49
N VAL A 351 60.25 -18.68 66.51
CA VAL A 351 60.50 -17.33 66.00
C VAL A 351 61.75 -17.31 65.13
N ARG A 352 61.62 -16.86 63.87
CA ARG A 352 62.76 -16.66 62.96
C ARG A 352 63.69 -15.57 63.50
N GLU A 353 64.86 -15.97 63.95
CA GLU A 353 65.91 -15.07 64.41
C GLU A 353 66.74 -14.52 63.23
N PRO A 354 67.46 -13.39 63.37
CA PRO A 354 68.26 -12.82 62.29
C PRO A 354 69.32 -13.81 61.78
N GLY A 355 69.05 -14.41 60.61
CA GLY A 355 69.86 -15.47 59.99
C GLY A 355 69.09 -16.74 59.62
N GLU A 356 67.84 -16.89 60.06
CA GLU A 356 66.99 -18.06 59.80
C GLU A 356 65.94 -17.80 58.70
N THR A 357 65.78 -18.74 57.77
CA THR A 357 64.72 -18.75 56.77
C THR A 357 63.64 -19.82 56.98
N CYS A 358 63.38 -20.29 58.21
CA CYS A 358 63.18 -21.73 58.41
C CYS A 358 63.14 -22.26 59.84
N ASP A 359 62.24 -21.93 60.75
CA ASP A 359 62.38 -22.45 62.13
C ASP A 359 61.84 -23.91 62.34
N GLY A 360 62.47 -24.88 61.68
CA GLY A 360 62.21 -26.33 61.84
C GLY A 360 61.34 -27.01 60.77
N ASP A 361 60.41 -26.29 60.14
CA ASP A 361 59.44 -26.82 59.15
C ASP A 361 59.82 -26.46 57.70
N CYS A 362 61.04 -26.79 57.26
CA CYS A 362 61.53 -26.38 55.95
C CYS A 362 60.98 -27.24 54.77
N PRO A 363 60.60 -26.63 53.61
CA PRO A 363 59.97 -27.33 52.46
C PRO A 363 60.87 -28.36 51.75
N THR A 364 60.28 -29.45 51.20
CA THR A 364 60.99 -30.56 50.53
C THR A 364 60.81 -30.64 49.00
N SER A 365 59.91 -29.85 48.41
CA SER A 365 59.62 -29.75 46.97
C SER A 365 59.22 -28.32 46.63
N CYS A 366 59.50 -27.86 45.40
CA CYS A 366 59.31 -26.49 44.93
C CYS A 366 58.44 -26.37 43.65
N ASN A 367 57.89 -27.49 43.13
CA ASN A 367 57.10 -27.49 41.90
C ASN A 367 55.73 -26.84 42.09
N ASP A 368 55.45 -25.75 41.37
CA ASP A 368 54.21 -24.98 41.46
C ASP A 368 53.13 -25.35 40.42
N HIS A 369 53.41 -26.31 39.54
CA HIS A 369 52.55 -26.76 38.42
C HIS A 369 52.18 -25.67 37.41
N ASP A 370 52.90 -24.54 37.40
CA ASP A 370 52.78 -23.53 36.36
C ASP A 370 53.77 -23.86 35.22
N ALA A 371 53.26 -23.99 33.99
CA ALA A 371 54.10 -24.25 32.81
C ALA A 371 55.00 -23.04 32.46
N CYS A 372 54.72 -21.87 33.05
CA CYS A 372 55.45 -20.62 32.82
C CYS A 372 56.52 -20.30 33.88
N THR A 373 56.90 -21.25 34.73
CA THR A 373 57.93 -21.08 35.78
C THR A 373 58.99 -22.19 35.72
N LEU A 374 60.21 -21.86 36.13
CA LEU A 374 61.31 -22.81 36.34
C LEU A 374 61.68 -22.85 37.83
N ASP A 375 61.43 -23.99 38.48
CA ASP A 375 61.53 -24.12 39.93
C ASP A 375 62.85 -24.76 40.40
N SER A 376 63.46 -24.21 41.45
CA SER A 376 64.73 -24.68 42.03
C SER A 376 64.76 -24.51 43.56
N LEU A 377 65.32 -25.49 44.29
CA LEU A 377 65.43 -25.49 45.76
C LEU A 377 66.90 -25.46 46.22
N SER A 378 67.25 -24.65 47.23
CA SER A 378 68.60 -24.49 47.79
C SER A 378 68.58 -24.39 49.33
N GLY A 379 69.66 -24.79 50.02
CA GLY A 379 69.78 -24.79 51.50
C GLY A 379 69.58 -26.16 52.15
N THR A 380 69.61 -26.23 53.50
CA THR A 380 69.42 -27.49 54.26
C THR A 380 68.47 -27.32 55.45
N PRO A 381 67.50 -28.24 55.67
CA PRO A 381 66.54 -28.17 56.77
C PRO A 381 67.17 -28.10 58.18
N SER A 382 68.37 -28.68 58.38
CA SER A 382 69.06 -28.70 59.68
C SER A 382 69.71 -27.39 60.08
N ALA A 383 69.83 -26.44 59.16
CA ALA A 383 70.38 -25.11 59.40
C ALA A 383 69.32 -24.01 59.24
N CYS A 384 68.04 -24.41 59.19
CA CYS A 384 66.92 -23.48 59.13
C CYS A 384 67.02 -22.46 57.99
N ASN A 385 67.62 -22.84 56.85
CA ASN A 385 68.01 -21.91 55.76
C ASN A 385 67.56 -22.33 54.33
N VAL A 386 66.47 -23.09 54.19
CA VAL A 386 65.96 -23.53 52.86
C VAL A 386 65.28 -22.38 52.11
N VAL A 387 65.54 -22.30 50.80
CA VAL A 387 65.02 -21.28 49.87
C VAL A 387 64.54 -21.96 48.58
N CYS A 388 63.30 -21.69 48.18
CA CYS A 388 62.67 -22.10 46.92
C CYS A 388 62.64 -20.89 45.99
N THR A 389 63.06 -21.07 44.73
CA THR A 389 63.09 -20.02 43.71
C THR A 389 62.38 -20.48 42.46
N ASN A 390 61.28 -19.81 42.11
CA ASN A 390 60.50 -20.03 40.89
C ASN A 390 60.82 -18.88 39.95
N THR A 391 61.45 -19.17 38.81
CA THR A 391 61.89 -18.14 37.86
C THR A 391 60.88 -18.03 36.71
N PRO A 392 60.19 -16.89 36.53
CA PRO A 392 59.20 -16.74 35.47
C PRO A 392 59.83 -16.81 34.07
N ILE A 393 59.22 -17.58 33.18
CA ILE A 393 59.48 -17.55 31.75
C ILE A 393 58.85 -16.27 31.19
N THR A 394 59.67 -15.41 30.57
CA THR A 394 59.24 -14.09 30.06
C THR A 394 59.49 -13.91 28.56
N ALA A 395 60.04 -14.92 27.90
CA ALA A 395 60.30 -14.90 26.46
C ALA A 395 59.09 -15.45 25.71
N CYS A 396 58.69 -14.79 24.62
CA CYS A 396 57.66 -15.28 23.72
C CYS A 396 58.26 -16.37 22.82
N GLN A 397 57.88 -17.63 23.01
CA GLN A 397 58.38 -18.76 22.25
C GLN A 397 57.25 -19.72 21.88
N SER A 398 56.94 -19.79 20.59
CA SER A 398 55.97 -20.73 20.04
C SER A 398 56.27 -22.20 20.37
N ALA A 399 55.24 -22.92 20.79
CA ALA A 399 55.16 -24.37 21.07
C ALA A 399 55.87 -24.85 22.35
N ASP A 400 56.05 -23.98 23.34
CA ASP A 400 56.50 -24.34 24.69
C ASP A 400 55.35 -24.48 25.71
N GLY A 401 54.13 -24.11 25.32
CA GLY A 401 52.92 -24.27 26.12
C GLY A 401 52.71 -23.17 27.16
N CYS A 402 53.56 -22.12 27.17
CA CYS A 402 53.45 -20.96 28.03
C CYS A 402 53.04 -19.72 27.22
N CYS A 403 52.16 -18.86 27.76
CA CYS A 403 51.86 -17.53 27.20
C CYS A 403 52.17 -16.44 28.24
N PRO A 404 53.41 -15.90 28.27
CA PRO A 404 53.82 -14.90 29.24
C PRO A 404 53.11 -13.55 29.05
N SER A 405 52.95 -12.79 30.14
CA SER A 405 52.41 -11.43 30.09
C SER A 405 53.29 -10.51 29.23
N GLY A 406 52.74 -10.04 28.09
CA GLY A 406 53.44 -9.21 27.10
C GLY A 406 53.66 -9.89 25.75
N CYS A 407 53.38 -11.19 25.65
CA CYS A 407 53.34 -11.94 24.40
C CYS A 407 51.90 -12.00 23.87
N SER A 408 51.72 -11.89 22.56
CA SER A 408 50.40 -12.01 21.92
C SER A 408 50.52 -12.68 20.56
N TYR A 409 49.43 -13.26 20.07
CA TYR A 409 49.37 -13.74 18.70
C TYR A 409 49.57 -12.56 17.71
N PRO A 410 50.38 -12.69 16.63
CA PRO A 410 51.04 -13.90 16.12
C PRO A 410 52.48 -14.09 16.60
N GLN A 411 52.93 -13.33 17.59
CA GLN A 411 54.31 -13.32 18.08
C GLN A 411 54.63 -14.53 18.97
N ASP A 412 53.60 -15.11 19.60
CA ASP A 412 53.62 -16.41 20.28
C ASP A 412 52.38 -17.22 19.84
N SER A 413 52.57 -18.48 19.46
CA SER A 413 51.49 -19.33 18.96
C SER A 413 50.71 -20.04 20.07
N ASP A 414 51.25 -20.03 21.29
CA ASP A 414 50.58 -20.58 22.47
C ASP A 414 49.64 -19.54 23.12
N CYS A 415 49.70 -18.28 22.67
CA CYS A 415 48.74 -17.23 23.00
C CYS A 415 47.53 -17.24 22.06
N GLY A 416 46.31 -17.27 22.60
CA GLY A 416 45.08 -17.20 21.82
C GLY A 416 44.92 -15.85 21.09
N CYS A 417 44.36 -15.87 19.88
CA CYS A 417 43.98 -14.63 19.20
C CYS A 417 42.76 -14.02 19.91
N VAL A 418 42.90 -12.81 20.43
CA VAL A 418 41.79 -12.09 21.07
C VAL A 418 41.11 -11.23 20.01
N PRO A 419 39.89 -11.57 19.57
CA PRO A 419 39.19 -10.79 18.55
C PRO A 419 38.78 -9.42 19.11
N THR A 420 38.97 -8.36 18.33
CA THR A 420 38.47 -7.03 18.70
C THR A 420 36.94 -6.98 18.60
N THR A 421 36.30 -5.96 19.21
CA THR A 421 34.85 -5.73 19.14
C THR A 421 34.55 -4.42 18.40
N CYS A 422 33.30 -4.24 17.97
CA CYS A 422 32.86 -2.98 17.34
C CYS A 422 33.06 -1.77 18.26
N GLU A 423 32.82 -1.93 19.57
CA GLU A 423 33.03 -0.90 20.59
C GLU A 423 34.51 -0.54 20.73
N ALA A 424 35.40 -1.55 20.77
CA ALA A 424 36.85 -1.32 20.86
C ALA A 424 37.42 -0.66 19.59
N LEU A 425 36.77 -0.83 18.44
CA LEU A 425 37.09 -0.14 17.19
C LEU A 425 36.41 1.23 17.05
N GLY A 426 35.53 1.62 17.98
CA GLY A 426 34.78 2.87 17.92
C GLY A 426 33.72 2.92 16.80
N LEU A 427 33.23 1.75 16.36
CA LEU A 427 32.25 1.63 15.27
C LEU A 427 30.84 1.41 15.84
N GLN A 428 29.87 2.18 15.34
CA GLN A 428 28.45 2.14 15.70
C GLN A 428 27.58 1.44 14.64
N CYS A 429 28.11 1.21 13.45
CA CYS A 429 27.40 0.61 12.32
C CYS A 429 28.37 0.03 11.28
N GLY A 430 27.88 -0.87 10.41
CA GLY A 430 28.66 -1.43 9.29
C GLY A 430 29.47 -2.67 9.65
N THR A 431 30.45 -3.04 8.80
CA THR A 431 31.25 -4.28 8.96
C THR A 431 32.74 -3.99 9.15
N ALA A 432 33.42 -4.76 10.02
CA ALA A 432 34.86 -4.64 10.26
C ALA A 432 35.54 -6.00 10.44
N ASP A 433 36.87 -6.10 10.29
CA ASP A 433 37.61 -7.33 10.61
C ASP A 433 37.89 -7.38 12.12
N ASN A 434 37.72 -8.56 12.74
CA ASN A 434 38.01 -8.75 14.15
C ASN A 434 39.50 -8.93 14.48
N GLY A 435 40.39 -8.87 13.47
CA GLY A 435 41.83 -9.01 13.64
C GLY A 435 42.32 -10.46 13.83
N CYS A 436 41.38 -11.41 13.86
CA CYS A 436 41.61 -12.85 13.95
C CYS A 436 41.06 -13.61 12.74
N GLY A 437 40.71 -12.89 11.66
CA GLY A 437 40.26 -13.47 10.39
C GLY A 437 38.75 -13.73 10.28
N ALA A 438 37.94 -13.16 11.18
CA ALA A 438 36.48 -13.18 11.07
C ALA A 438 35.89 -11.76 11.03
N THR A 439 34.78 -11.57 10.31
CA THR A 439 34.12 -10.27 10.15
C THR A 439 33.16 -9.99 11.32
N LEU A 440 33.23 -8.79 11.89
CA LEU A 440 32.29 -8.19 12.84
C LEU A 440 31.17 -7.45 12.11
N GLU A 441 29.93 -7.63 12.57
CA GLU A 441 28.74 -6.89 12.14
C GLU A 441 28.35 -5.88 13.24
N CYS A 442 28.62 -4.60 13.03
CA CYS A 442 28.49 -3.53 14.03
C CYS A 442 27.11 -2.84 14.05
N GLY A 443 26.08 -3.47 13.48
CA GLY A 443 24.71 -2.97 13.49
C GLY A 443 24.38 -1.96 12.38
N GLY A 444 23.13 -1.50 12.39
CA GLY A 444 22.58 -0.48 11.48
C GLY A 444 22.26 0.82 12.22
N CYS A 445 22.15 1.91 11.46
CA CYS A 445 21.84 3.21 12.05
C CYS A 445 20.33 3.41 12.28
N PRO A 446 19.92 4.15 13.33
CA PRO A 446 18.53 4.50 13.58
C PRO A 446 17.94 5.38 12.45
N ALA A 447 16.60 5.43 12.35
CA ALA A 447 15.89 6.19 11.33
C ALA A 447 16.40 7.65 11.26
N GLY A 448 16.60 8.16 10.04
CA GLY A 448 17.18 9.49 9.80
C GLY A 448 18.71 9.55 9.85
N SER A 449 19.43 8.42 9.93
CA SER A 449 20.91 8.40 9.89
C SER A 449 21.48 7.33 8.95
N VAL A 450 22.67 7.60 8.39
CA VAL A 450 23.37 6.73 7.44
C VAL A 450 24.76 6.38 7.95
N CYS A 451 25.21 5.15 7.68
CA CYS A 451 26.51 4.68 8.14
C CYS A 451 27.62 5.22 7.25
N THR A 452 28.41 6.17 7.76
CA THR A 452 29.56 6.74 7.05
C THR A 452 30.81 6.58 7.89
N GLY A 453 31.77 5.80 7.40
CA GLY A 453 33.02 5.54 8.12
C GLY A 453 32.84 4.82 9.46
N GLY A 454 31.78 4.01 9.60
CA GLY A 454 31.49 3.25 10.81
C GLY A 454 30.80 4.02 11.93
N VAL A 455 30.37 5.26 11.68
CA VAL A 455 29.62 6.11 12.62
C VAL A 455 28.27 6.46 12.01
N CYS A 456 27.23 6.48 12.83
CA CYS A 456 25.91 6.94 12.39
C CYS A 456 25.93 8.47 12.33
N VAL A 457 25.93 8.99 11.11
CA VAL A 457 25.78 10.42 10.85
C VAL A 457 24.35 10.67 10.40
N ALA A 458 23.76 11.79 10.84
CA ALA A 458 22.44 12.20 10.36
C ALA A 458 22.45 12.18 8.82
N SER A 459 21.44 11.55 8.22
CA SER A 459 21.26 11.61 6.78
C SER A 459 20.89 13.05 6.50
N SER A 460 21.80 13.81 5.90
CA SER A 460 21.60 15.22 5.62
C SER A 460 20.61 15.39 4.46
N ARG A 461 19.33 15.07 4.70
CA ARG A 461 18.26 15.23 3.71
C ARG A 461 17.74 16.66 3.83
N GLY A 462 18.34 17.50 2.99
CA GLY A 462 18.02 18.92 2.91
C GLY A 462 16.77 19.18 2.09
N LEU A 463 16.46 20.47 1.90
CA LEU A 463 15.31 20.88 1.10
C LEU A 463 15.36 20.24 -0.29
N GLY A 464 14.25 19.60 -0.67
CA GLY A 464 14.04 18.91 -1.94
C GLY A 464 14.62 17.50 -2.07
N ASP A 465 15.09 16.91 -0.97
CA ASP A 465 15.43 15.48 -0.91
C ASP A 465 14.18 14.61 -0.67
N PRO A 466 14.20 13.32 -1.06
CA PRO A 466 13.06 12.43 -0.91
C PRO A 466 12.78 12.07 0.55
N CYS A 467 11.52 11.91 0.91
CA CYS A 467 11.08 11.58 2.26
C CYS A 467 9.79 10.77 2.27
N ALA A 468 9.61 9.93 3.28
CA ALA A 468 8.38 9.20 3.54
C ALA A 468 7.62 9.77 4.74
N SER A 469 8.30 10.51 5.63
CA SER A 469 7.70 11.17 6.79
C SER A 469 8.53 12.38 7.23
N ASP A 470 7.98 13.24 8.10
CA ASP A 470 8.68 14.39 8.67
C ASP A 470 10.02 14.04 9.33
N ALA A 471 10.15 12.82 9.87
CA ALA A 471 11.36 12.34 10.53
C ALA A 471 12.55 12.13 9.57
N ASP A 472 12.30 12.04 8.26
CA ASP A 472 13.35 11.89 7.26
C ASP A 472 14.05 13.21 6.93
N CYS A 473 13.46 14.35 7.31
CA CYS A 473 13.87 15.67 6.84
C CYS A 473 14.56 16.50 7.91
N ASP A 474 15.75 17.01 7.60
CA ASP A 474 16.43 18.00 8.46
C ASP A 474 15.62 19.31 8.57
N SER A 475 14.79 19.58 7.55
CA SER A 475 13.89 20.73 7.49
C SER A 475 12.61 20.55 8.33
N ALA A 476 12.40 19.38 8.94
CA ALA A 476 11.31 19.03 9.84
C ALA A 476 9.90 18.87 9.23
N ALA A 477 9.75 18.96 7.91
CA ALA A 477 8.49 18.63 7.24
C ALA A 477 8.74 17.86 5.94
N CYS A 478 7.96 16.81 5.73
CA CYS A 478 7.88 16.09 4.47
C CYS A 478 6.56 16.43 3.77
N ILE A 479 6.64 16.92 2.53
CA ILE A 479 5.48 16.98 1.64
C ILE A 479 5.33 15.59 1.03
N GLU A 480 4.39 14.80 1.53
CA GLU A 480 4.32 13.37 1.23
C GLU A 480 3.69 13.10 -0.15
N GLN A 481 4.10 11.99 -0.77
CA GLN A 481 3.54 11.52 -2.04
C GLN A 481 2.02 11.20 -1.96
N PRO A 482 1.51 10.48 -0.94
CA PRO A 482 0.12 10.04 -0.91
C PRO A 482 -0.88 11.19 -0.79
N THR A 483 -0.46 12.29 -0.15
CA THR A 483 -1.31 13.46 0.12
C THR A 483 -1.25 14.46 -1.02
N ASP A 484 -0.05 14.86 -1.41
CA ASP A 484 0.18 16.03 -2.27
C ASP A 484 0.65 15.67 -3.67
N GLY A 485 0.87 14.38 -3.93
CA GLY A 485 1.28 13.82 -5.23
C GLY A 485 2.78 13.92 -5.53
N TRP A 486 3.59 14.53 -4.64
CA TRP A 486 5.02 14.78 -4.85
C TRP A 486 5.79 13.46 -4.89
N THR A 487 6.31 13.08 -6.06
CA THR A 487 6.98 11.79 -6.30
C THR A 487 8.15 11.60 -5.32
N ASP A 488 8.13 10.48 -4.58
CA ASP A 488 9.08 10.09 -3.53
C ASP A 488 9.14 11.05 -2.31
N GLY A 489 8.13 11.91 -2.14
CA GLY A 489 8.00 12.91 -1.08
C GLY A 489 9.08 13.99 -1.09
N TYR A 490 8.85 15.15 -0.48
CA TYR A 490 9.73 16.30 -0.64
C TYR A 490 10.02 17.00 0.69
N CYS A 491 11.28 16.95 1.13
CA CYS A 491 11.69 17.65 2.33
C CYS A 491 11.53 19.16 2.17
N SER A 492 10.70 19.73 3.02
CA SER A 492 10.30 21.13 3.03
C SER A 492 10.25 21.67 4.46
N LYS A 493 9.89 22.94 4.61
CA LYS A 493 9.54 23.57 5.89
C LYS A 493 8.64 24.78 5.66
N GLY A 494 7.84 25.14 6.65
CA GLY A 494 7.09 26.40 6.61
C GLY A 494 8.02 27.62 6.61
N CYS A 495 7.60 28.69 5.94
CA CYS A 495 8.34 29.94 5.86
C CYS A 495 7.43 31.16 5.76
N LEU A 496 7.95 32.34 6.16
CA LEU A 496 7.33 33.63 5.86
C LEU A 496 8.06 34.39 4.74
N GLY A 497 9.27 33.96 4.38
CA GLY A 497 10.05 34.48 3.26
C GLY A 497 11.36 33.71 3.03
N ASP A 498 12.06 34.00 1.94
CA ASP A 498 13.20 33.22 1.42
C ASP A 498 14.37 33.06 2.40
N ALA A 499 14.59 34.06 3.27
CA ALA A 499 15.67 34.02 4.24
C ALA A 499 15.55 32.83 5.21
N GLU A 500 14.33 32.37 5.47
CA GLU A 500 14.06 31.22 6.33
C GLU A 500 14.40 29.90 5.63
N CYS A 501 14.35 29.84 4.30
CA CYS A 501 14.61 28.64 3.51
C CYS A 501 16.11 28.30 3.33
N GLY A 502 17.00 29.19 3.76
CA GLY A 502 18.44 29.03 3.56
C GLY A 502 18.89 29.47 2.17
N TYR A 503 20.21 29.61 2.01
CA TYR A 503 20.79 30.25 0.81
C TYR A 503 20.44 29.48 -0.47
N GLY A 504 19.89 30.20 -1.45
CA GLY A 504 19.56 29.65 -2.76
C GLY A 504 18.22 28.89 -2.81
N ASN A 505 17.44 28.89 -1.72
CA ASN A 505 16.09 28.34 -1.66
C ASN A 505 15.05 29.45 -1.59
N HIS A 506 13.79 29.11 -1.85
CA HIS A 506 12.73 30.08 -2.04
C HIS A 506 11.46 29.71 -1.26
N CYS A 507 10.77 30.71 -0.72
CA CYS A 507 9.52 30.52 0.01
C CYS A 507 8.33 30.67 -0.94
N GLY A 508 7.88 29.55 -1.50
CA GLY A 508 6.79 29.51 -2.47
C GLY A 508 5.42 29.21 -1.85
N PHE A 509 4.37 29.28 -2.67
CA PHE A 509 2.97 29.02 -2.32
C PHE A 509 2.46 29.85 -1.14
N ARG A 510 2.81 31.14 -1.12
CA ARG A 510 2.50 32.03 0.01
C ARG A 510 1.01 32.39 0.06
N ASP A 511 0.41 32.22 1.24
CA ASP A 511 -0.96 32.64 1.52
C ASP A 511 -1.10 34.16 1.72
N GLY A 512 -2.32 34.65 1.92
CA GLY A 512 -2.60 36.08 2.16
C GLY A 512 -1.98 36.65 3.45
N ASN A 513 -1.48 35.81 4.35
CA ASN A 513 -0.73 36.18 5.55
C ASN A 513 0.80 36.05 5.35
N GLY A 514 1.24 35.66 4.15
CA GLY A 514 2.65 35.49 3.78
C GLY A 514 3.27 34.15 4.19
N ARG A 515 2.48 33.18 4.68
CA ARG A 515 2.95 31.83 5.03
C ARG A 515 3.06 30.97 3.78
N GLY A 516 4.22 30.38 3.54
CA GLY A 516 4.47 29.49 2.43
C GLY A 516 5.29 28.27 2.85
N VAL A 517 5.82 27.58 1.85
CA VAL A 517 6.69 26.39 2.01
C VAL A 517 8.02 26.59 1.30
N CYS A 518 9.09 26.08 1.91
CA CYS A 518 10.43 26.20 1.35
C CYS A 518 10.66 25.20 0.21
N LEU A 519 10.90 25.75 -0.96
CA LEU A 519 11.27 25.01 -2.15
C LEU A 519 12.77 25.18 -2.44
N LYS A 520 13.37 24.14 -2.99
CA LYS A 520 14.78 24.08 -3.35
C LYS A 520 14.93 24.94 -4.59
N GLY A 521 15.67 26.03 -4.50
CA GLY A 521 15.88 26.88 -5.67
C GLY A 521 16.80 26.21 -6.67
N CYS A 522 16.68 26.59 -7.93
CA CYS A 522 17.44 25.97 -9.01
C CYS A 522 17.73 26.96 -10.14
N SER A 523 18.78 26.69 -10.90
CA SER A 523 19.15 27.44 -12.10
C SER A 523 18.95 26.64 -13.39
N SER A 524 18.84 25.32 -13.29
CA SER A 524 18.62 24.39 -14.40
C SER A 524 18.05 23.07 -13.89
N SER A 525 17.36 22.31 -14.75
CA SER A 525 16.74 21.04 -14.36
C SER A 525 17.74 19.97 -13.91
N SER A 526 19.02 20.05 -14.29
CA SER A 526 20.05 19.13 -13.79
C SER A 526 20.39 19.31 -12.31
N GLY A 527 19.99 20.44 -11.70
CA GLY A 527 20.08 20.66 -10.25
C GLY A 527 18.95 20.02 -9.46
N CYS A 528 17.95 19.48 -10.14
CA CYS A 528 16.80 18.79 -9.56
C CYS A 528 16.95 17.28 -9.72
N ARG A 529 16.29 16.52 -8.85
CA ARG A 529 16.30 15.05 -8.90
C ARG A 529 15.41 14.55 -10.04
N ALA A 530 15.52 13.25 -10.38
CA ALA A 530 14.66 12.64 -11.39
C ALA A 530 13.17 12.85 -11.07
N GLY A 531 12.34 13.13 -12.09
CA GLY A 531 10.92 13.47 -11.92
C GLY A 531 10.66 14.93 -11.53
N TYR A 532 11.71 15.74 -11.32
CA TYR A 532 11.63 17.16 -10.98
C TYR A 532 12.34 17.99 -12.03
N GLU A 533 11.76 19.13 -12.38
CA GLU A 533 12.40 20.12 -13.25
C GLU A 533 12.59 21.45 -12.51
N CYS A 534 13.45 22.28 -13.09
CA CYS A 534 13.63 23.64 -12.62
C CYS A 534 12.64 24.58 -13.30
N TRP A 535 11.62 25.02 -12.56
CA TRP A 535 10.57 25.90 -13.06
C TRP A 535 9.84 26.65 -11.94
N ASP A 536 9.16 27.73 -12.33
CA ASP A 536 8.36 28.57 -11.46
C ASP A 536 6.96 27.94 -11.30
N ILE A 537 6.77 27.14 -10.25
CA ILE A 537 5.56 26.35 -10.01
C ILE A 537 4.38 27.18 -9.51
N ASP A 538 4.65 28.24 -8.75
CA ASP A 538 3.66 29.12 -8.14
C ASP A 538 3.51 30.47 -8.86
N GLY A 539 4.29 30.71 -9.91
CA GLY A 539 4.12 31.85 -10.82
C GLY A 539 4.65 33.16 -10.24
N ASP A 540 5.55 33.08 -9.28
CA ASP A 540 6.06 34.22 -8.50
C ASP A 540 7.33 34.85 -9.13
N GLY A 541 7.87 34.20 -10.17
CA GLY A 541 9.06 34.60 -10.91
C GLY A 541 10.34 33.85 -10.50
N THR A 542 10.27 32.94 -9.52
CA THR A 542 11.44 32.22 -9.00
C THR A 542 11.41 30.73 -9.37
N ASN A 543 12.45 30.25 -10.06
CA ASN A 543 12.52 28.84 -10.42
C ASN A 543 12.94 27.99 -9.21
N THR A 544 12.16 26.94 -8.97
CA THR A 544 12.40 25.96 -7.92
C THR A 544 12.35 24.54 -8.49
N CYS A 545 12.93 23.58 -7.78
CA CYS A 545 12.83 22.17 -8.13
C CYS A 545 11.45 21.66 -7.75
N ALA A 546 10.62 21.48 -8.77
CA ALA A 546 9.23 21.10 -8.62
C ALA A 546 8.91 19.86 -9.48
N PRO A 547 7.96 19.02 -9.03
CA PRO A 547 7.61 17.79 -9.73
C PRO A 547 7.04 18.12 -11.12
N VAL A 548 7.21 17.18 -12.04
CA VAL A 548 6.62 17.27 -13.38
C VAL A 548 5.92 15.98 -13.76
N GLY A 549 4.88 16.11 -14.57
CA GLY A 549 4.21 15.01 -15.26
C GLY A 549 5.12 14.35 -16.30
N SER A 550 6.02 13.49 -15.84
CA SER A 550 6.98 12.75 -16.68
C SER A 550 6.42 11.44 -17.24
N GLY A 551 5.22 11.04 -16.82
CA GLY A 551 4.57 9.81 -17.23
C GLY A 551 3.82 9.93 -18.55
N SER A 552 3.09 8.86 -18.89
CA SER A 552 2.27 8.79 -20.10
C SER A 552 0.76 8.80 -19.82
N GLY A 553 0.33 8.94 -18.56
CA GLY A 553 -1.07 8.95 -18.19
C GLY A 553 -1.82 10.14 -18.81
N PRO A 554 -2.84 9.92 -19.67
CA PRO A 554 -3.69 11.00 -20.17
C PRO A 554 -4.56 11.59 -19.05
N VAL A 555 -5.19 12.73 -19.31
CA VAL A 555 -6.19 13.31 -18.40
C VAL A 555 -7.28 12.26 -18.13
N GLY A 556 -7.62 12.06 -16.85
CA GLY A 556 -8.57 11.05 -16.38
C GLY A 556 -7.98 9.68 -16.03
N ALA A 557 -6.70 9.45 -16.29
CA ALA A 557 -6.02 8.20 -15.91
C ALA A 557 -5.79 8.10 -14.39
N ALA A 558 -5.66 6.88 -13.88
CA ALA A 558 -5.23 6.61 -12.51
C ALA A 558 -3.81 7.12 -12.27
N CYS A 559 -3.53 7.60 -11.05
CA CYS A 559 -2.18 8.02 -10.66
C CYS A 559 -1.98 7.91 -9.16
N LEU A 560 -0.72 7.77 -8.75
CA LEU A 560 -0.29 7.86 -7.35
C LEU A 560 0.60 9.09 -7.12
N SER A 561 1.23 9.62 -8.17
CA SER A 561 2.08 10.81 -8.11
C SER A 561 2.05 11.61 -9.42
N TYR A 562 2.60 12.83 -9.42
CA TYR A 562 2.78 13.63 -10.64
C TYR A 562 3.45 12.84 -11.76
N ALA A 563 4.43 11.99 -11.43
CA ALA A 563 5.22 11.22 -12.39
C ALA A 563 4.41 10.17 -13.19
N ASP A 564 3.20 9.80 -12.77
CA ASP A 564 2.34 8.89 -13.53
C ASP A 564 1.63 9.61 -14.69
N CYS A 565 1.43 10.92 -14.54
CA CYS A 565 0.68 11.74 -15.45
C CYS A 565 1.56 12.33 -16.55
N GLY A 566 1.00 12.42 -17.75
CA GLY A 566 1.61 13.15 -18.86
C GLY A 566 1.39 14.65 -18.73
N GLY A 567 2.19 15.43 -19.47
CA GLY A 567 2.02 16.88 -19.58
C GLY A 567 3.16 17.74 -19.04
N GLY A 568 4.28 17.14 -18.63
CA GLY A 568 5.45 17.89 -18.14
C GLY A 568 5.08 18.80 -16.99
N ARG A 569 5.50 20.08 -17.05
CA ARG A 569 5.22 21.10 -16.02
C ARG A 569 3.73 21.40 -15.78
N GLY A 570 2.83 20.90 -16.61
CA GLY A 570 1.39 21.02 -16.37
C GLY A 570 0.74 19.76 -15.81
N GLY A 571 1.38 18.59 -15.91
CA GLY A 571 0.77 17.33 -15.47
C GLY A 571 0.66 17.29 -13.94
N LEU A 572 -0.53 16.96 -13.43
CA LEU A 572 -0.80 16.79 -12.01
C LEU A 572 -1.55 15.50 -11.70
N CYS A 573 -1.33 14.98 -10.51
CA CYS A 573 -2.11 13.87 -9.97
C CYS A 573 -2.99 14.38 -8.84
N ALA A 574 -4.30 14.38 -9.03
CA ALA A 574 -5.24 14.59 -7.94
C ALA A 574 -5.36 13.27 -7.16
N THR A 575 -4.96 13.25 -5.91
CA THR A 575 -4.75 12.00 -5.16
C THR A 575 -6.04 11.48 -4.51
N GLN A 576 -6.01 10.25 -3.99
CA GLN A 576 -7.13 9.71 -3.23
C GLN A 576 -7.41 10.49 -1.94
N ALA A 577 -6.39 11.07 -1.31
CA ALA A 577 -6.56 11.96 -0.17
C ALA A 577 -7.35 13.23 -0.52
N GLN A 578 -7.40 13.60 -1.80
CA GLN A 578 -8.20 14.68 -2.34
C GLN A 578 -9.58 14.20 -2.87
N HIS A 579 -10.01 13.01 -2.46
CA HIS A 579 -11.26 12.35 -2.87
C HIS A 579 -11.32 11.93 -4.35
N PHE A 580 -10.17 11.64 -4.97
CA PHE A 580 -10.09 11.00 -6.29
C PHE A 580 -9.66 9.54 -6.16
N LYS A 581 -10.61 8.59 -6.16
CA LYS A 581 -10.35 7.15 -5.96
C LYS A 581 -9.25 6.62 -6.88
N GLY A 582 -8.12 6.15 -6.33
CA GLY A 582 -6.99 5.66 -7.13
C GLY A 582 -6.33 6.74 -8.01
N GLY A 583 -6.47 8.00 -7.61
CA GLY A 583 -5.95 9.21 -8.23
C GLY A 583 -6.48 9.54 -9.62
N TYR A 584 -6.32 10.79 -10.05
CA TYR A 584 -6.79 11.30 -11.33
C TYR A 584 -5.75 12.22 -11.95
N CYS A 585 -5.21 11.82 -13.09
CA CYS A 585 -4.34 12.67 -13.88
C CYS A 585 -5.13 13.84 -14.42
N SER A 586 -4.70 15.05 -14.09
CA SER A 586 -5.20 16.28 -14.65
C SER A 586 -4.04 17.11 -15.18
N PHE A 587 -4.35 18.26 -15.71
CA PHE A 587 -3.36 19.19 -16.22
C PHE A 587 -3.69 20.59 -15.70
N ALA A 588 -2.79 21.13 -14.88
CA ALA A 588 -2.94 22.40 -14.18
C ALA A 588 -2.81 23.56 -15.14
N ALA A 589 -3.52 24.64 -14.82
CA ALA A 589 -3.44 25.93 -15.49
C ALA A 589 -3.87 25.89 -16.97
N CYS A 590 -4.94 25.13 -17.27
CA CYS A 590 -5.64 25.38 -18.53
C CYS A 590 -6.33 26.75 -18.45
N SER A 591 -6.37 27.45 -19.58
CA SER A 591 -6.92 28.80 -19.65
C SER A 591 -7.51 29.06 -21.04
N ALA A 592 -7.93 30.29 -21.34
CA ALA A 592 -8.32 30.65 -22.70
C ALA A 592 -7.17 30.51 -23.72
N THR A 593 -5.92 30.56 -23.26
CA THR A 593 -4.72 30.51 -24.13
C THR A 593 -3.94 29.20 -24.01
N ARG A 594 -4.22 28.38 -22.98
CA ARG A 594 -3.60 27.07 -22.75
C ARG A 594 -4.67 25.97 -22.83
N ALA A 595 -4.70 25.27 -23.95
CA ALA A 595 -5.66 24.20 -24.21
C ALA A 595 -5.28 22.91 -23.47
N CYS A 596 -6.31 22.14 -23.10
CA CYS A 596 -6.15 20.80 -22.55
C CYS A 596 -5.74 19.78 -23.63
N PRO A 597 -5.10 18.67 -23.25
CA PRO A 597 -4.85 17.54 -24.15
C PRO A 597 -6.12 17.01 -24.84
N ALA A 598 -5.96 16.31 -25.97
CA ALA A 598 -7.11 15.77 -26.71
C ALA A 598 -7.93 14.78 -25.85
N GLY A 599 -9.26 14.87 -25.96
CA GLY A 599 -10.19 14.09 -25.12
C GLY A 599 -10.39 14.66 -23.71
N SER A 600 -10.00 15.92 -23.49
CA SER A 600 -10.27 16.67 -22.26
C SER A 600 -10.57 18.13 -22.57
N HIS A 601 -11.27 18.79 -21.67
CA HIS A 601 -11.45 20.24 -21.70
C HIS A 601 -11.13 20.87 -20.36
N CYS A 602 -11.09 22.20 -20.37
CA CYS A 602 -10.76 22.98 -19.20
C CYS A 602 -12.03 23.29 -18.42
N ALA A 603 -12.22 22.55 -17.33
CA ALA A 603 -13.33 22.63 -16.41
C ALA A 603 -12.92 23.40 -15.13
N PHE A 604 -13.90 23.75 -14.30
CA PHE A 604 -13.76 24.43 -13.01
C PHE A 604 -13.01 25.77 -13.12
N ARG A 605 -13.43 26.59 -14.08
CA ARG A 605 -12.77 27.88 -14.35
C ARG A 605 -13.05 28.90 -13.26
N ASP A 606 -11.99 29.53 -12.78
CA ASP A 606 -12.07 30.68 -11.88
C ASP A 606 -12.50 31.96 -12.62
N GLY A 607 -12.67 33.06 -11.88
CA GLY A 607 -13.01 34.37 -12.45
C GLY A 607 -11.96 34.96 -13.40
N SER A 608 -10.76 34.38 -13.44
CA SER A 608 -9.67 34.72 -14.38
C SER A 608 -9.64 33.80 -15.60
N GLY A 609 -10.51 32.79 -15.66
CA GLY A 609 -10.62 31.80 -16.74
C GLY A 609 -9.62 30.64 -16.64
N ASN A 610 -8.90 30.52 -15.53
CA ASN A 610 -7.99 29.40 -15.25
C ASN A 610 -8.77 28.24 -14.64
N GLY A 611 -8.52 27.02 -15.10
CA GLY A 611 -9.18 25.83 -14.58
C GLY A 611 -8.25 24.61 -14.54
N ALA A 612 -8.86 23.44 -14.39
CA ALA A 612 -8.20 22.15 -14.46
C ALA A 612 -8.71 21.35 -15.67
N CYS A 613 -7.82 20.59 -16.31
CA CYS A 613 -8.25 19.70 -17.39
C CYS A 613 -9.00 18.50 -16.82
N ALA A 614 -10.23 18.29 -17.28
CA ALA A 614 -11.06 17.14 -16.98
C ALA A 614 -11.33 16.34 -18.25
N ALA A 615 -11.31 15.01 -18.14
CA ALA A 615 -11.51 14.11 -19.28
C ALA A 615 -12.95 14.23 -19.79
N ASP A 616 -13.11 14.40 -21.10
CA ASP A 616 -14.42 14.46 -21.76
C ASP A 616 -15.11 13.10 -21.65
N CYS A 617 -16.43 13.10 -21.51
CA CYS A 617 -17.22 11.87 -21.50
C CYS A 617 -18.53 12.01 -22.27
N SER A 618 -19.04 10.87 -22.74
CA SER A 618 -20.36 10.78 -23.40
C SER A 618 -21.33 9.87 -22.65
N SER A 619 -20.81 9.02 -21.76
CA SER A 619 -21.54 8.10 -20.90
C SER A 619 -20.64 7.64 -19.75
N ASN A 620 -21.20 7.04 -18.71
CA ASN A 620 -20.41 6.50 -17.60
C ASN A 620 -19.37 5.46 -18.06
N ALA A 621 -19.64 4.73 -19.15
CA ALA A 621 -18.69 3.77 -19.72
C ALA A 621 -17.44 4.43 -20.35
N SER A 622 -17.49 5.74 -20.62
CA SER A 622 -16.32 6.52 -21.05
C SER A 622 -15.38 6.83 -19.89
N CYS A 623 -15.86 6.71 -18.64
CA CYS A 623 -15.13 7.00 -17.42
C CYS A 623 -14.65 5.72 -16.74
N ARG A 624 -13.71 5.87 -15.78
CA ARG A 624 -13.33 4.75 -14.92
C ARG A 624 -14.54 4.31 -14.11
N ALA A 625 -14.98 3.06 -14.28
CA ALA A 625 -16.19 2.55 -13.64
C ALA A 625 -16.13 2.59 -12.10
N ASP A 626 -14.93 2.53 -11.53
CA ASP A 626 -14.73 2.56 -10.08
C ASP A 626 -14.43 3.99 -9.58
N GLY A 627 -15.46 4.65 -9.02
CA GLY A 627 -15.40 5.96 -8.36
C GLY A 627 -15.69 7.16 -9.26
N TYR A 628 -15.99 6.98 -10.56
CA TYR A 628 -16.19 8.09 -11.49
C TYR A 628 -17.46 7.93 -12.32
N GLY A 629 -18.16 9.05 -12.52
CA GLY A 629 -19.35 9.17 -13.35
C GLY A 629 -19.16 10.20 -14.46
N CYS A 630 -20.02 10.14 -15.47
CA CYS A 630 -20.06 11.11 -16.56
C CYS A 630 -21.19 12.11 -16.34
N PHE A 631 -20.86 13.36 -16.03
CA PHE A 631 -21.83 14.43 -15.85
C PHE A 631 -21.15 15.80 -15.95
N ASP A 632 -21.96 16.83 -16.17
CA ASP A 632 -21.55 18.24 -16.13
C ASP A 632 -21.34 18.65 -14.68
N ALA A 633 -20.09 18.66 -14.22
CA ALA A 633 -19.74 18.87 -12.83
C ALA A 633 -19.61 20.36 -12.47
N ASP A 634 -19.23 21.21 -13.43
CA ASP A 634 -19.06 22.65 -13.25
C ASP A 634 -20.15 23.51 -13.92
N ASN A 635 -21.13 22.88 -14.56
CA ASN A 635 -22.25 23.48 -15.29
C ASN A 635 -21.82 24.32 -16.50
N ASP A 636 -20.75 23.90 -17.20
CA ASP A 636 -20.27 24.54 -18.44
C ASP A 636 -20.93 23.99 -19.73
N ALA A 637 -21.91 23.08 -19.58
CA ALA A 637 -22.62 22.35 -20.63
C ALA A 637 -21.77 21.30 -21.37
N ARG A 638 -20.61 20.91 -20.83
CA ARG A 638 -19.88 19.71 -21.22
C ARG A 638 -20.03 18.65 -20.14
N SER A 639 -19.57 17.45 -20.40
CA SER A 639 -19.63 16.39 -19.41
C SER A 639 -18.25 15.81 -19.22
N GLU A 640 -17.89 15.66 -17.96
CA GLU A 640 -16.57 15.26 -17.52
C GLU A 640 -16.65 13.92 -16.80
N CYS A 641 -15.58 13.15 -16.88
CA CYS A 641 -15.36 12.08 -15.92
C CYS A 641 -14.93 12.68 -14.59
N TRP A 642 -15.83 12.61 -13.60
CA TRP A 642 -15.66 13.22 -12.28
C TRP A 642 -16.01 12.26 -11.15
N PRO A 643 -15.42 12.40 -9.93
CA PRO A 643 -15.77 11.57 -8.78
C PRO A 643 -17.29 11.45 -8.55
N ALA A 644 -17.74 10.22 -8.32
CA ALA A 644 -19.15 9.89 -8.18
C ALA A 644 -19.38 8.71 -7.23
N ALA A 645 -20.60 8.60 -6.70
CA ALA A 645 -21.07 7.47 -5.93
C ALA A 645 -21.42 6.28 -6.86
N THR A 646 -20.38 5.53 -7.25
CA THR A 646 -20.50 4.34 -8.12
C THR A 646 -20.62 3.03 -7.35
N GLY A 647 -20.56 3.08 -6.02
CA GLY A 647 -20.68 1.91 -5.17
C GLY A 647 -22.10 1.35 -5.15
N THR A 648 -22.28 0.27 -4.40
CA THR A 648 -23.56 -0.43 -4.27
C THR A 648 -24.24 -0.19 -2.94
N ALA A 649 -23.60 0.53 -2.01
CA ALA A 649 -24.18 0.76 -0.69
C ALA A 649 -25.40 1.69 -0.80
N ALA A 650 -26.54 1.20 -0.31
CA ALA A 650 -27.79 1.96 -0.33
C ALA A 650 -27.75 3.13 0.66
N VAL A 651 -28.71 4.04 0.51
CA VAL A 651 -28.93 5.12 1.49
C VAL A 651 -29.03 4.54 2.90
N GLY A 652 -28.33 5.14 3.86
CA GLY A 652 -28.27 4.67 5.25
C GLY A 652 -27.23 3.61 5.57
N ALA A 653 -26.57 3.04 4.56
CA ALA A 653 -25.40 2.21 4.79
C ALA A 653 -24.20 3.04 5.28
N GLY A 654 -23.28 2.39 6.00
CA GLY A 654 -22.00 3.00 6.35
C GLY A 654 -21.08 3.13 5.15
N CYS A 655 -20.27 4.16 5.14
CA CYS A 655 -19.33 4.45 4.06
C CYS A 655 -18.07 5.11 4.65
N ALA A 656 -16.95 4.94 3.97
CA ALA A 656 -15.71 5.66 4.27
C ALA A 656 -15.51 6.82 3.28
N GLU A 657 -15.96 6.68 2.04
CA GLU A 657 -15.78 7.68 0.98
C GLU A 657 -16.98 7.70 0.02
N GLN A 658 -17.09 8.73 -0.83
CA GLN A 658 -18.23 8.92 -1.73
C GLN A 658 -18.49 7.70 -2.63
N TRP A 659 -17.43 7.06 -3.14
CA TRP A 659 -17.54 5.93 -4.07
C TRP A 659 -18.02 4.62 -3.43
N ASP A 660 -18.14 4.55 -2.10
CA ASP A 660 -18.75 3.39 -1.44
C ASP A 660 -20.27 3.38 -1.62
N CYS A 661 -20.84 4.57 -1.76
CA CYS A 661 -22.27 4.79 -1.88
C CYS A 661 -22.78 4.60 -3.30
N ALA A 662 -24.05 4.23 -3.41
CA ALA A 662 -24.82 4.35 -4.64
C ALA A 662 -25.38 5.78 -4.79
N GLY A 663 -25.85 6.12 -5.99
CA GLY A 663 -26.49 7.42 -6.27
C GLY A 663 -25.86 8.23 -7.39
N GLY A 664 -24.78 7.72 -8.01
CA GLY A 664 -24.12 8.37 -9.14
C GLY A 664 -23.63 9.78 -8.79
N ARG A 665 -23.95 10.77 -9.63
CA ARG A 665 -23.56 12.19 -9.41
C ARG A 665 -24.22 12.85 -8.19
N TYR A 666 -25.26 12.25 -7.63
CA TYR A 666 -26.02 12.82 -6.51
C TYR A 666 -25.79 12.08 -5.19
N GLY A 667 -25.06 10.96 -5.24
CA GLY A 667 -24.70 10.19 -4.05
C GLY A 667 -23.40 10.70 -3.43
N PHE A 668 -23.33 10.67 -2.11
CA PHE A 668 -22.12 10.99 -1.35
C PHE A 668 -22.14 10.33 0.03
N CYS A 669 -20.98 10.28 0.66
CA CYS A 669 -20.83 9.75 2.02
C CYS A 669 -20.84 10.92 3.01
N GLY A 670 -21.86 10.97 3.88
CA GLY A 670 -21.84 11.82 5.07
C GLY A 670 -20.78 11.32 6.04
N GLN A 671 -19.87 12.19 6.47
CA GLN A 671 -18.72 11.86 7.31
C GLN A 671 -18.93 12.25 8.78
N ALA A 672 -18.08 11.72 9.66
CA ALA A 672 -18.00 12.15 11.05
C ALA A 672 -17.53 13.62 11.16
N PRO A 673 -17.93 14.37 12.21
CA PRO A 673 -18.69 13.94 13.38
C PRO A 673 -20.21 13.86 13.15
N ASP A 674 -20.73 14.51 12.12
CA ASP A 674 -22.17 14.65 11.90
C ASP A 674 -22.86 13.33 11.53
N TRP A 675 -22.12 12.40 10.92
CA TRP A 675 -22.60 11.07 10.52
C TRP A 675 -21.69 9.97 11.10
N PRO A 676 -21.98 9.46 12.31
CA PRO A 676 -21.18 8.43 12.95
C PRO A 676 -21.00 7.17 12.07
N GLY A 677 -19.75 6.77 11.84
CA GLY A 677 -19.39 5.60 11.04
C GLY A 677 -19.77 5.69 9.56
N GLY A 678 -19.98 6.91 9.06
CA GLY A 678 -20.41 7.20 7.70
C GLY A 678 -21.89 6.92 7.45
N TYR A 679 -22.48 7.65 6.50
CA TYR A 679 -23.85 7.43 6.04
C TYR A 679 -24.00 7.77 4.56
N CYS A 680 -24.42 6.80 3.76
CA CYS A 680 -24.69 7.04 2.34
C CYS A 680 -25.95 7.89 2.17
N LEU A 681 -25.78 9.00 1.46
CA LEU A 681 -26.81 10.01 1.19
C LEU A 681 -26.99 10.17 -0.31
N VAL A 682 -28.20 10.53 -0.72
CA VAL A 682 -28.52 10.93 -2.10
C VAL A 682 -29.27 12.25 -2.07
N GLN A 683 -28.80 13.23 -2.84
CA GLN A 683 -29.48 14.53 -2.96
C GLN A 683 -30.85 14.36 -3.64
N CYS A 684 -31.87 15.01 -3.10
CA CYS A 684 -33.26 14.91 -3.54
C CYS A 684 -33.97 16.26 -3.55
N GLY A 685 -35.20 16.29 -4.09
CA GLY A 685 -36.03 17.49 -4.17
C GLY A 685 -36.15 18.06 -5.59
N SER A 686 -36.46 19.35 -5.70
CA SER A 686 -36.71 19.98 -7.00
C SER A 686 -35.42 20.08 -7.83
N GLY A 687 -35.38 19.38 -8.98
CA GLY A 687 -34.21 19.31 -9.86
C GLY A 687 -33.29 18.12 -9.60
N PHE A 688 -33.65 17.24 -8.65
CA PHE A 688 -32.89 16.07 -8.24
C PHE A 688 -33.72 14.78 -8.41
N PRO A 689 -33.10 13.59 -8.43
CA PRO A 689 -33.83 12.33 -8.51
C PRO A 689 -34.75 12.12 -7.30
N SER A 690 -35.80 11.32 -7.51
CA SER A 690 -36.64 10.83 -6.42
C SER A 690 -35.85 9.88 -5.52
N CYS A 691 -36.14 9.92 -4.22
CA CYS A 691 -35.50 9.04 -3.27
C CYS A 691 -35.77 7.54 -3.56
N PRO A 692 -34.78 6.65 -3.37
CA PRO A 692 -34.94 5.21 -3.49
C PRO A 692 -36.07 4.66 -2.61
N SER A 693 -36.60 3.49 -2.97
CA SER A 693 -37.63 2.84 -2.15
C SER A 693 -37.13 2.59 -0.73
N GLY A 694 -37.98 2.84 0.27
CA GLY A 694 -37.62 2.72 1.69
C GLY A 694 -37.02 3.99 2.29
N THR A 695 -36.78 5.03 1.50
CA THR A 695 -36.15 6.28 1.98
C THR A 695 -37.10 7.48 1.86
N GLU A 696 -36.84 8.53 2.64
CA GLU A 696 -37.59 9.80 2.63
C GLU A 696 -36.69 10.97 2.27
N CYS A 697 -37.23 11.93 1.50
CA CYS A 697 -36.50 13.15 1.16
C CYS A 697 -36.61 14.17 2.30
N VAL A 698 -35.55 14.29 3.10
CA VAL A 698 -35.52 15.12 4.30
C VAL A 698 -34.79 16.44 4.01
N PRO A 699 -35.43 17.61 4.22
CA PRO A 699 -34.76 18.90 4.10
C PRO A 699 -33.88 19.19 5.32
N PHE A 700 -32.62 19.58 5.09
CA PHE A 700 -31.67 19.99 6.11
C PHE A 700 -31.64 21.51 6.24
N ALA A 701 -31.91 22.00 7.44
CA ALA A 701 -31.74 23.41 7.78
C ALA A 701 -30.33 23.62 8.38
N PRO A 702 -29.63 24.72 8.03
CA PRO A 702 -30.09 25.90 7.28
C PRO A 702 -29.78 25.87 5.78
N THR A 703 -29.17 24.82 5.23
CA THR A 703 -28.61 24.80 3.87
C THR A 703 -29.68 24.75 2.77
N SER A 704 -30.95 24.48 3.10
CA SER A 704 -32.07 24.30 2.15
C SER A 704 -31.86 23.16 1.14
N GLU A 705 -30.87 22.30 1.40
CA GLU A 705 -30.64 21.07 0.66
C GLU A 705 -31.48 19.94 1.26
N SER A 706 -31.91 19.01 0.43
CA SER A 706 -32.64 17.82 0.88
C SER A 706 -31.89 16.55 0.50
N TYR A 707 -31.89 15.60 1.42
CA TYR A 707 -31.19 14.32 1.27
C TYR A 707 -32.13 13.17 1.59
N CYS A 708 -31.96 12.06 0.88
CA CYS A 708 -32.66 10.82 1.18
C CYS A 708 -32.09 10.21 2.45
N LEU A 709 -32.94 9.99 3.45
CA LEU A 709 -32.63 9.24 4.66
C LEU A 709 -33.45 7.95 4.71
N ASP A 710 -32.89 6.93 5.33
CA ASP A 710 -33.57 5.64 5.50
C ASP A 710 -34.76 5.77 6.45
N ARG A 711 -35.93 5.28 6.02
CA ARG A 711 -37.13 5.29 6.86
C ARG A 711 -37.02 4.18 7.89
N CYS A 712 -37.55 4.45 9.08
CA CYS A 712 -37.55 3.49 10.17
C CYS A 712 -38.91 3.44 10.86
N ALA A 713 -39.31 2.26 11.32
CA ALA A 713 -40.47 2.08 12.19
C ALA A 713 -40.08 2.06 13.68
N GLY A 714 -38.80 1.85 14.00
CA GLY A 714 -38.28 1.84 15.35
C GLY A 714 -36.75 1.91 15.41
N ALA A 715 -36.21 2.20 16.59
CA ALA A 715 -34.77 2.44 16.76
C ALA A 715 -33.86 1.25 16.38
N TYR A 716 -34.38 0.02 16.36
CA TYR A 716 -33.62 -1.18 16.00
C TYR A 716 -33.33 -1.29 14.49
N GLU A 717 -34.03 -0.51 13.65
CA GLU A 717 -33.79 -0.45 12.20
C GLU A 717 -32.66 0.53 11.85
N CYS A 718 -32.28 1.39 12.80
CA CYS A 718 -31.18 2.33 12.64
C CYS A 718 -29.87 1.76 13.17
N ARG A 719 -28.77 2.07 12.48
CA ARG A 719 -27.41 1.73 12.91
C ARG A 719 -27.09 2.35 14.28
N THR A 720 -26.12 1.77 14.98
CA THR A 720 -25.57 2.37 16.21
C THR A 720 -25.07 3.80 15.93
N GLY A 721 -25.45 4.74 16.79
CA GLY A 721 -25.20 6.18 16.59
C GLY A 721 -26.33 6.93 15.87
N TYR A 722 -27.42 6.23 15.51
CA TYR A 722 -28.61 6.82 14.88
C TYR A 722 -29.87 6.55 15.71
N ARG A 723 -30.84 7.45 15.65
CA ARG A 723 -32.16 7.34 16.28
C ARG A 723 -33.25 7.38 15.23
N CYS A 724 -34.33 6.66 15.48
CA CYS A 724 -35.52 6.72 14.65
C CYS A 724 -36.41 7.89 15.11
N SER A 725 -36.51 8.95 14.30
CA SER A 725 -37.25 10.17 14.66
C SER A 725 -37.76 10.93 13.44
N ASP A 726 -38.87 11.66 13.62
CA ASP A 726 -39.41 12.62 12.64
C ASP A 726 -38.93 14.02 13.05
N GLU A 727 -37.76 14.44 12.56
CA GLU A 727 -37.18 15.74 12.90
C GLU A 727 -37.69 16.89 12.02
N ASN A 728 -38.10 16.56 10.80
CA ASN A 728 -38.56 17.51 9.80
C ASN A 728 -40.08 17.73 9.83
N GLY A 729 -40.83 16.97 10.64
CA GLY A 729 -42.28 17.03 10.73
C GLY A 729 -42.98 16.52 9.46
N SER A 730 -42.32 15.64 8.71
CA SER A 730 -42.83 15.08 7.45
C SER A 730 -43.94 14.05 7.67
N GLY A 731 -44.10 13.55 8.89
CA GLY A 731 -45.05 12.49 9.22
C GLY A 731 -44.53 11.08 8.94
N THR A 732 -43.27 10.95 8.50
CA THR A 732 -42.48 9.71 8.50
C THR A 732 -41.35 9.83 9.52
N THR A 733 -40.85 8.69 9.98
CA THR A 733 -39.70 8.63 10.88
C THR A 733 -38.49 8.10 10.12
N GLU A 734 -37.35 8.76 10.30
CA GLU A 734 -36.10 8.44 9.61
C GLU A 734 -34.95 8.19 10.61
N CYS A 735 -33.92 7.48 10.14
CA CYS A 735 -32.69 7.27 10.90
C CYS A 735 -31.80 8.52 10.89
N ASN A 736 -31.95 9.35 11.94
CA ASN A 736 -31.19 10.58 12.14
C ASN A 736 -29.99 10.35 13.07
N PRO A 737 -28.86 11.09 12.92
CA PRO A 737 -27.74 11.03 13.86
C PRO A 737 -28.16 11.34 15.30
N GLN A 738 -27.56 10.65 16.28
CA GLN A 738 -27.87 10.82 17.71
C GLN A 738 -27.32 12.10 18.34
#